data_AF-A0A2G7G0C9-F1
#
_entry.id   AF-A0A2G7G0C9-F1
#
_cell.length_a   1.000
_cell.length_b   1.000
_cell.length_c   1.000
_cell.angle_alpha   90.00
_cell.angle_beta   90.00
_cell.angle_gamma   90.00
#
_symmetry.space_group_name_H-M   'P 1'
#
loop_
_entity.id
_entity.type
_entity.pdbx_description
1 polymer ?
#
loop_
_entity_poly.entity_id
_entity_poly.type
_entity_poly.pdbx_seq_one_letter_code
_entity_poly.pdbx_strand_id
1 'polypeptide(L)'
;MPTLNAPRARTSKSCENCRAVKRRCDKQVPQCGQCIRARETCLGYRDEWDLVFRDQTSHTIKRSRNKSERNGASTAGIPLTPPTRGLDPSFDEIGVNYFLQEFTAGGRCPSRGYLNYIPTAYSADVGNPTLVASMAAVGLVALATHQPELVRHARTKYSEAINRVNNALASPVESVKDSTLMSVISLGVFEHVSNFESWVRHVKGAAALVVARGKSQFARRPAILMFNQVRADMSAACIQSIQPFPDDMRELQEEATKYTDPSDAFWLLGILATQCATLFAGVAAKNNGLPLPRDISWVHFLERSIALQDDFQYVFDLLARQEPYTIIQESCRSGEFISYNGQYHLYKTSWAIRLWNNSRMVEIIVCEIICWLVKKILAENPAYPAEFRLKLKSRLQLIIFPSHSPLSHIFMTVAPPSPNSPAEELQQRHPRYSGEDTTPTSKREIWGWYAYGIAAEVFAVCGVGSFLPLTLEQLARERGTFKSSHLPCVGPGSPSTSVNGTAPAMLRRDGAENDQCVVGLLGLNINTASFAMYTFSLAVLVQALTLISFSALADYENNRKTLLLAFGFIGSATSMLFVFIAPPVFVLGALLVVIGVTCLGSSFVVLNSFLPVLVANDPSIENASKPAEELHPMSPNGEYIHPRDSFSASDAESGPHPAAEAGSGTSSGPTSPELQLSTRISSKGVGLGYCAAVLVQILSISLLFTLSKTSISKVSGTLPLRFVLLLVGIWWFSFTMVTRKWLRARPGPPLNTANTGGQVKRWRVWLRLVGFAWKSLWKTVKIAVQLREVLVFLAAWFLLSDAMATVSGTAILFARTELKMSTTLVGLLSITATLSGMAGAFLWPVVSRRFGLKSNHTIMLCIALFEVIPLYGMLAYIPLFKKWGVIGLQQPWEIFPLAIVHGVVSGGLSSYCRSFFGLLIPPGSEAAFYALYAATDKGSSVIGPAIVGMLIDATGQVRSGFFFIAPLILMPIPLVWMVNAEKGRREGVAMAQRLEKGHETEMSEQTEEAEGLLARGI
;
A
#
# COMPACT_ATOMS: atom_id res chain seq x y z
N MET A 1 17.30 -0.94 -42.77
CA MET A 1 17.09 0.45 -43.25
C MET A 1 15.66 0.87 -42.91
N PRO A 2 15.34 2.14 -42.60
CA PRO A 2 16.19 3.33 -42.55
C PRO A 2 16.49 3.82 -41.12
N THR A 3 17.55 4.62 -41.06
CA THR A 3 18.25 5.19 -39.90
C THR A 3 17.62 6.48 -39.39
N LEU A 4 17.49 6.65 -38.07
CA LEU A 4 17.21 7.95 -37.44
C LEU A 4 18.14 8.19 -36.24
N ASN A 5 19.41 8.42 -36.55
CA ASN A 5 20.30 9.24 -35.72
C ASN A 5 20.44 10.59 -36.43
N ALA A 6 19.78 11.63 -35.91
CA ALA A 6 20.04 13.01 -36.28
C ALA A 6 20.26 13.82 -34.99
N PRO A 7 21.34 14.61 -34.89
CA PRO A 7 21.61 15.42 -33.70
C PRO A 7 20.61 16.59 -33.63
N ARG A 8 20.03 16.82 -32.45
CA ARG A 8 19.15 17.96 -32.17
C ARG A 8 19.85 19.27 -32.53
N ALA A 9 19.24 20.09 -33.40
CA ALA A 9 19.71 21.43 -33.71
C ALA A 9 19.71 22.31 -32.45
N ARG A 10 20.90 22.76 -32.01
CA ARG A 10 21.05 23.77 -30.95
C ARG A 10 20.60 25.14 -31.47
N THR A 11 19.70 25.79 -30.76
CA THR A 11 19.25 27.17 -31.03
C THR A 11 20.40 28.17 -30.85
N SER A 12 20.48 29.18 -31.73
CA SER A 12 21.58 30.16 -31.77
C SER A 12 21.57 31.10 -30.55
N LYS A 13 22.67 31.14 -29.77
CA LYS A 13 22.91 32.08 -28.66
C LYS A 13 23.32 33.50 -29.08
N SER A 14 23.04 33.92 -30.31
CA SER A 14 23.40 35.25 -30.82
C SER A 14 22.48 36.34 -30.25
N CYS A 15 22.97 37.58 -30.11
CA CYS A 15 22.12 38.73 -29.76
C CYS A 15 20.98 38.92 -30.79
N GLU A 16 19.94 39.64 -30.40
CA GLU A 16 18.72 39.77 -31.19
C GLU A 16 18.97 40.34 -32.59
N ASN A 17 19.66 41.47 -32.72
CA ASN A 17 19.96 42.07 -34.03
C ASN A 17 20.78 41.13 -34.93
N CYS A 18 21.82 40.48 -34.39
CA CYS A 18 22.63 39.57 -35.19
C CYS A 18 21.84 38.34 -35.65
N ARG A 19 20.84 37.91 -34.88
CA ARG A 19 19.94 36.81 -35.25
C ARG A 19 18.94 37.23 -36.33
N ALA A 20 18.37 38.44 -36.21
CA ALA A 20 17.43 38.99 -37.18
C ALA A 20 18.05 39.04 -38.58
N VAL A 21 19.32 39.45 -38.66
CA VAL A 21 20.06 39.56 -39.93
C VAL A 21 20.91 38.31 -40.23
N LYS A 22 20.79 37.24 -39.42
CA LYS A 22 21.53 35.97 -39.52
C LYS A 22 23.05 36.10 -39.68
N ARG A 23 23.65 37.14 -39.07
CA ARG A 23 25.10 37.37 -39.02
C ARG A 23 25.73 36.76 -37.77
N ARG A 24 27.02 36.42 -37.83
CA ARG A 24 27.71 35.71 -36.74
C ARG A 24 28.00 36.66 -35.57
N CYS A 25 27.35 36.43 -34.43
CA CYS A 25 27.54 37.24 -33.22
C CYS A 25 28.74 36.75 -32.40
N ASP A 26 29.57 37.68 -31.94
CA ASP A 26 30.75 37.45 -31.09
C ASP A 26 30.43 37.36 -29.58
N LYS A 27 29.19 37.70 -29.19
CA LYS A 27 28.60 37.50 -27.85
C LYS A 27 29.28 38.26 -26.70
N GLN A 28 29.94 39.38 -26.97
CA GLN A 28 30.51 40.24 -25.93
C GLN A 28 29.41 41.02 -25.18
N VAL A 29 29.58 41.18 -23.86
CA VAL A 29 28.65 41.90 -22.96
C VAL A 29 29.34 43.20 -22.54
N PRO A 30 28.68 44.37 -22.52
CA PRO A 30 27.23 44.60 -22.66
C PRO A 30 26.69 44.65 -24.09
N GLN A 31 27.53 44.84 -25.12
CA GLN A 31 27.11 44.87 -26.52
C GLN A 31 28.05 44.06 -27.42
N CYS A 32 27.51 43.42 -28.44
CA CYS A 32 28.30 42.61 -29.38
C CYS A 32 29.06 43.51 -30.38
N GLY A 33 30.29 43.14 -30.75
CA GLY A 33 31.17 43.95 -31.60
C GLY A 33 30.64 44.14 -33.03
N GLN A 34 29.75 43.26 -33.50
CA GLN A 34 29.09 43.40 -34.79
C GLN A 34 28.01 44.49 -34.79
N CYS A 35 27.28 44.66 -33.69
CA CYS A 35 26.32 45.76 -33.55
C CYS A 35 27.06 47.10 -33.40
N ILE A 36 28.19 47.13 -32.69
CA ILE A 36 29.04 48.32 -32.57
C ILE A 36 29.55 48.78 -33.94
N ARG A 37 30.09 47.86 -34.77
CA ARG A 37 30.57 48.19 -36.11
C ARG A 37 29.46 48.63 -37.06
N ALA A 38 28.26 48.07 -36.90
CA ALA A 38 27.08 48.47 -37.66
C ALA A 38 26.46 49.79 -37.16
N ARG A 39 26.98 50.40 -36.09
CA ARG A 39 26.40 51.56 -35.38
C ARG A 39 24.94 51.33 -34.95
N GLU A 40 24.60 50.09 -34.60
CA GLU A 40 23.28 49.68 -34.12
C GLU A 40 23.34 49.37 -32.62
N THR A 41 22.32 49.78 -31.86
CA THR A 41 22.23 49.47 -30.42
C THR A 41 21.91 47.98 -30.22
N CYS A 42 22.76 47.27 -29.48
CA CYS A 42 22.58 45.83 -29.24
C CYS A 42 21.47 45.57 -28.22
N LEU A 43 20.34 45.02 -28.66
CA LEU A 43 19.15 44.74 -27.84
C LEU A 43 19.30 43.58 -26.84
N GLY A 44 20.51 43.04 -26.69
CA GLY A 44 20.82 42.00 -25.71
C GLY A 44 20.69 40.56 -26.21
N TYR A 45 20.93 39.62 -25.30
CA TYR A 45 20.97 38.18 -25.54
C TYR A 45 19.72 37.52 -24.96
N ARG A 46 19.29 36.40 -25.55
CA ARG A 46 18.12 35.67 -25.06
C ARG A 46 18.43 35.01 -23.72
N ASP A 47 17.50 35.09 -22.78
CA ASP A 47 17.59 34.40 -21.50
C ASP A 47 17.50 32.87 -21.71
N GLU A 48 18.25 32.08 -20.93
CA GLU A 48 18.32 30.62 -21.11
C GLU A 48 17.02 29.91 -20.69
N TRP A 49 16.21 30.56 -19.83
CA TRP A 49 14.92 30.06 -19.38
C TRP A 49 13.82 30.07 -20.47
N ASP A 50 13.90 30.99 -21.44
CA ASP A 50 12.98 31.07 -22.59
C ASP A 50 13.18 29.95 -23.62
N LEU A 51 14.24 29.15 -23.49
CA LEU A 51 14.51 28.00 -24.36
C LEU A 51 13.84 26.70 -23.87
N VAL A 52 13.24 26.72 -22.67
CA VAL A 52 12.65 25.53 -22.02
C VAL A 52 11.18 25.33 -22.40
N PHE A 53 10.47 26.37 -22.84
CA PHE A 53 9.07 26.27 -23.27
C PHE A 53 8.93 26.39 -24.79
N ARG A 54 8.37 25.35 -25.42
CA ARG A 54 7.96 25.38 -26.83
C ARG A 54 6.45 25.53 -26.91
N ASP A 55 6.02 26.72 -27.34
CA ASP A 55 4.62 26.99 -27.67
C ASP A 55 4.22 26.25 -28.97
N GLN A 56 3.46 25.16 -28.81
CA GLN A 56 2.89 24.36 -29.91
C GLN A 56 1.52 24.89 -30.37
N THR A 57 1.05 26.00 -29.79
CA THR A 57 -0.29 26.54 -30.03
C THR A 57 -0.46 26.95 -31.49
N SER A 58 0.57 27.53 -32.12
CA SER A 58 0.53 27.94 -33.53
C SER A 58 0.47 26.77 -34.53
N HIS A 59 1.18 25.66 -34.27
CA HIS A 59 1.10 24.45 -35.09
C HIS A 59 -0.24 23.73 -34.92
N THR A 60 -0.81 23.77 -33.71
CA THR A 60 -2.13 23.21 -33.38
C THR A 60 -3.26 24.06 -33.96
N ILE A 61 -3.13 25.39 -33.94
CA ILE A 61 -4.04 26.34 -34.63
C ILE A 61 -4.03 26.07 -36.13
N LYS A 62 -2.84 25.89 -36.76
CA LYS A 62 -2.75 25.57 -38.20
C LYS A 62 -3.39 24.22 -38.53
N ARG A 63 -3.21 23.22 -37.66
CA ARG A 63 -3.82 21.89 -37.82
C ARG A 63 -5.34 21.90 -37.58
N SER A 64 -5.81 22.76 -36.67
CA SER A 64 -7.22 23.02 -36.40
C SER A 64 -7.90 23.74 -37.57
N ARG A 65 -7.27 24.80 -38.11
CA ARG A 65 -7.73 25.51 -39.31
C ARG A 65 -7.80 24.59 -40.52
N ASN A 66 -6.76 23.78 -40.77
CA ASN A 66 -6.76 22.80 -41.86
C ASN A 66 -7.80 21.68 -41.66
N LYS A 67 -8.21 21.39 -40.42
CA LYS A 67 -9.29 20.43 -40.12
C LYS A 67 -10.67 21.07 -40.29
N SER A 68 -10.81 22.36 -39.98
CA SER A 68 -12.03 23.14 -40.19
C SER A 68 -12.30 23.38 -41.68
N GLU A 69 -11.27 23.73 -42.46
CA GLU A 69 -11.37 23.91 -43.92
C GLU A 69 -11.67 22.60 -44.66
N ARG A 70 -11.17 21.47 -44.14
CA ARG A 70 -11.42 20.13 -44.70
C ARG A 70 -12.81 19.57 -44.34
N ASN A 71 -13.45 20.12 -43.32
CA ASN A 71 -14.83 19.80 -42.91
C ASN A 71 -15.87 20.81 -43.44
N GLY A 72 -15.44 21.90 -44.10
CA GLY A 72 -16.31 22.97 -44.61
C GLY A 72 -16.89 22.73 -46.02
N ALA A 73 -16.61 21.60 -46.68
CA ALA A 73 -17.08 21.31 -48.04
C ALA A 73 -18.29 20.35 -48.09
N SER A 74 -19.12 20.32 -47.05
CA SER A 74 -20.36 19.53 -47.04
C SER A 74 -21.46 20.27 -46.30
N THR A 75 -21.86 21.42 -46.83
CA THR A 75 -23.16 22.04 -46.55
C THR A 75 -24.23 21.23 -47.30
N ALA A 76 -24.86 20.28 -46.61
CA ALA A 76 -26.16 19.73 -47.01
C ALA A 76 -26.94 19.29 -45.76
N GLY A 77 -27.97 20.08 -45.42
CA GLY A 77 -29.08 19.69 -44.55
C GLY A 77 -28.78 19.54 -43.07
N ILE A 78 -29.07 20.57 -42.27
CA ILE A 78 -29.38 20.39 -40.85
C ILE A 78 -30.75 19.71 -40.77
N PRO A 79 -30.90 18.49 -40.22
CA PRO A 79 -32.21 18.03 -39.79
C PRO A 79 -32.53 18.83 -38.52
N LEU A 80 -33.51 19.71 -38.60
CA LEU A 80 -34.22 20.20 -37.42
C LEU A 80 -34.87 18.97 -36.77
N THR A 81 -34.23 18.42 -35.73
CA THR A 81 -34.89 17.47 -34.84
C THR A 81 -36.04 18.22 -34.15
N PRO A 82 -37.29 17.73 -34.27
CA PRO A 82 -38.38 18.32 -33.52
C PRO A 82 -38.12 18.10 -32.02
N PRO A 83 -38.49 19.05 -31.15
CA PRO A 83 -38.34 18.86 -29.72
C PRO A 83 -39.19 17.65 -29.32
N THR A 84 -38.56 16.64 -28.72
CA THR A 84 -39.25 15.53 -28.08
C THR A 84 -40.09 16.10 -26.94
N ARG A 85 -41.40 16.24 -27.19
CA ARG A 85 -42.41 16.50 -26.15
C ARG A 85 -42.58 15.24 -25.30
N GLY A 86 -41.62 14.99 -24.42
CA GLY A 86 -41.83 14.19 -23.22
C GLY A 86 -42.36 15.12 -22.13
N LEU A 87 -43.35 14.68 -21.36
CA LEU A 87 -43.84 15.40 -20.17
C LEU A 87 -42.89 15.25 -18.97
N ASP A 88 -41.85 14.43 -19.09
CA ASP A 88 -40.85 14.23 -18.05
C ASP A 88 -39.72 15.27 -18.16
N PRO A 89 -39.33 15.92 -17.04
CA PRO A 89 -38.25 16.89 -17.03
C PRO A 89 -36.90 16.23 -17.36
N SER A 90 -36.04 16.94 -18.09
CA SER A 90 -34.69 16.45 -18.39
C SER A 90 -33.84 16.30 -17.11
N PHE A 91 -32.84 15.43 -17.11
CA PHE A 91 -31.91 15.30 -15.97
C PHE A 91 -31.19 16.62 -15.64
N ASP A 92 -30.96 17.45 -16.65
CA ASP A 92 -30.39 18.80 -16.49
C ASP A 92 -31.34 19.69 -15.70
N GLU A 93 -32.62 19.70 -16.06
CA GLU A 93 -33.67 20.44 -15.35
C GLU A 93 -33.89 19.89 -13.94
N ILE A 94 -33.86 18.57 -13.75
CA ILE A 94 -33.94 17.94 -12.41
C ILE A 94 -32.76 18.40 -11.55
N GLY A 95 -31.54 18.35 -12.08
CA GLY A 95 -30.34 18.80 -11.39
C GLY A 95 -30.39 20.27 -11.02
N VAL A 96 -30.72 21.14 -11.98
CA VAL A 96 -30.83 22.60 -11.76
C VAL A 96 -31.94 22.91 -10.76
N ASN A 97 -33.11 22.28 -10.86
CA ASN A 97 -34.22 22.50 -9.93
C ASN A 97 -33.86 22.05 -8.51
N TYR A 98 -33.25 20.87 -8.37
CA TYR A 98 -32.80 20.40 -7.05
C TYR A 98 -31.73 21.32 -6.47
N PHE A 99 -30.78 21.78 -7.30
CA PHE A 99 -29.78 22.75 -6.89
C PHE A 99 -30.41 24.05 -6.38
N LEU A 100 -31.36 24.60 -7.14
CA LEU A 100 -32.09 25.81 -6.75
C LEU A 100 -32.87 25.60 -5.45
N GLN A 101 -33.52 24.45 -5.29
CA GLN A 101 -34.33 24.15 -4.11
C GLN A 101 -33.51 23.96 -2.82
N GLU A 102 -32.40 23.25 -2.89
CA GLU A 102 -31.63 22.85 -1.69
C GLU A 102 -30.44 23.77 -1.38
N PHE A 103 -29.78 24.31 -2.41
CA PHE A 103 -28.57 25.12 -2.22
C PHE A 103 -28.85 26.62 -2.30
N THR A 104 -29.95 27.06 -2.93
CA THR A 104 -30.27 28.49 -3.09
C THR A 104 -31.50 28.93 -2.29
N ALA A 105 -32.59 28.15 -2.32
CA ALA A 105 -33.75 28.31 -1.45
C ALA A 105 -33.56 27.51 -0.16
N GLY A 106 -34.23 27.88 0.94
CA GLY A 106 -34.14 27.18 2.23
C GLY A 106 -34.82 25.82 2.29
N GLY A 107 -35.06 25.16 1.16
CA GLY A 107 -35.89 23.95 1.09
C GLY A 107 -37.27 24.15 1.74
N ARG A 108 -37.67 23.21 2.60
CA ARG A 108 -38.95 23.24 3.37
C ARG A 108 -38.95 24.17 4.59
N CYS A 109 -37.86 24.90 4.81
CA CYS A 109 -37.67 25.77 5.96
C CYS A 109 -37.59 27.23 5.46
N PRO A 110 -38.09 28.25 6.18
CA PRO A 110 -38.02 29.65 5.77
C PRO A 110 -36.60 30.26 5.80
N SER A 111 -35.55 29.44 5.70
CA SER A 111 -34.16 29.90 5.76
C SER A 111 -33.60 30.29 4.40
N ARG A 112 -32.49 31.04 4.39
CA ARG A 112 -31.76 31.37 3.16
C ARG A 112 -30.78 30.24 2.83
N GLY A 113 -30.70 29.84 1.56
CA GLY A 113 -29.73 28.84 1.08
C GLY A 113 -28.29 29.38 1.02
N TYR A 114 -27.32 28.46 0.94
CA TYR A 114 -25.88 28.75 0.91
C TYR A 114 -25.48 29.67 -0.26
N LEU A 115 -26.08 29.45 -1.43
CA LEU A 115 -25.79 30.16 -2.67
C LEU A 115 -26.99 31.01 -3.11
N ASN A 116 -27.63 31.69 -2.15
CA ASN A 116 -28.84 32.49 -2.34
C ASN A 116 -28.72 33.66 -3.33
N TYR A 117 -27.50 34.01 -3.76
CA TYR A 117 -27.23 35.03 -4.78
C TYR A 117 -27.33 34.50 -6.21
N ILE A 118 -27.31 33.18 -6.42
CA ILE A 118 -27.37 32.56 -7.74
C ILE A 118 -28.70 32.82 -8.46
N PRO A 119 -29.89 32.70 -7.85
CA PRO A 119 -31.16 32.87 -8.58
C PRO A 119 -31.32 34.23 -9.25
N THR A 120 -30.91 35.31 -8.58
CA THR A 120 -30.99 36.68 -9.12
C THR A 120 -30.02 36.89 -10.29
N ALA A 121 -28.85 36.26 -10.25
CA ALA A 121 -27.89 36.34 -11.36
C ALA A 121 -28.26 35.42 -12.52
N TYR A 122 -28.82 34.24 -12.22
CA TYR A 122 -29.33 33.27 -13.18
C TYR A 122 -30.49 33.84 -14.02
N SER A 123 -31.37 34.64 -13.41
CA SER A 123 -32.45 35.33 -14.13
C SER A 123 -31.99 36.53 -14.95
N ALA A 124 -30.88 37.18 -14.55
CA ALA A 124 -30.33 38.34 -15.25
C ALA A 124 -29.45 37.98 -16.46
N ASP A 125 -28.72 36.85 -16.39
CA ASP A 125 -27.89 36.30 -17.48
C ASP A 125 -28.48 34.94 -17.90
N VAL A 126 -29.60 35.01 -18.64
CA VAL A 126 -30.50 33.89 -18.98
C VAL A 126 -29.71 32.62 -19.31
N GLY A 127 -29.67 31.70 -18.35
CA GLY A 127 -29.16 30.35 -18.57
C GLY A 127 -27.72 30.28 -19.03
N ASN A 128 -26.80 31.11 -18.47
CA ASN A 128 -25.38 31.02 -18.81
C ASN A 128 -24.92 29.54 -18.79
N PRO A 129 -24.49 28.97 -19.93
CA PRO A 129 -24.30 27.53 -20.05
C PRO A 129 -23.27 26.97 -19.07
N THR A 130 -22.30 27.78 -18.67
CA THR A 130 -21.28 27.40 -17.68
C THR A 130 -21.91 27.21 -16.30
N LEU A 131 -22.76 28.15 -15.88
CA LEU A 131 -23.44 28.11 -14.59
C LEU A 131 -24.49 26.99 -14.56
N VAL A 132 -25.27 26.83 -15.63
CA VAL A 132 -26.27 25.75 -15.75
C VAL A 132 -25.61 24.38 -15.62
N ALA A 133 -24.48 24.15 -16.31
CA ALA A 133 -23.77 22.88 -16.23
C ALA A 133 -23.25 22.60 -14.81
N SER A 134 -22.69 23.61 -14.13
CA SER A 134 -22.26 23.48 -12.72
C SER A 134 -23.42 23.18 -11.77
N MET A 135 -24.54 23.89 -11.91
CA MET A 135 -25.74 23.68 -11.08
C MET A 135 -26.33 22.28 -11.29
N ALA A 136 -26.45 21.83 -12.55
CA ALA A 136 -26.91 20.50 -12.87
C ALA A 136 -25.99 19.42 -12.27
N ALA A 137 -24.67 19.59 -12.37
CA ALA A 137 -23.70 18.65 -11.80
C ALA A 137 -23.84 18.50 -10.28
N VAL A 138 -23.91 19.63 -9.57
CA VAL A 138 -24.01 19.66 -8.11
C VAL A 138 -25.38 19.17 -7.63
N GLY A 139 -26.46 19.58 -8.30
CA GLY A 139 -27.80 19.12 -7.96
C GLY A 139 -27.98 17.62 -8.17
N LEU A 140 -27.48 17.08 -9.28
CA LEU A 140 -27.56 15.64 -9.57
C LEU A 140 -26.71 14.82 -8.60
N VAL A 141 -25.49 15.25 -8.24
CA VAL A 141 -24.67 14.50 -7.27
C VAL A 141 -25.29 14.51 -5.88
N ALA A 142 -25.94 15.62 -5.50
CA ALA A 142 -26.66 15.71 -4.23
C ALA A 142 -27.90 14.80 -4.22
N LEU A 143 -28.69 14.77 -5.31
CA LEU A 143 -29.80 13.83 -5.46
C LEU A 143 -29.33 12.38 -5.48
N ALA A 144 -28.12 12.13 -5.99
CA ALA A 144 -27.57 10.79 -6.12
C ALA A 144 -27.29 10.09 -4.78
N THR A 145 -27.27 10.83 -3.67
CA THR A 145 -27.24 10.26 -2.31
C THR A 145 -28.49 9.42 -2.02
N HIS A 146 -29.63 9.76 -2.62
CA HIS A 146 -30.88 9.02 -2.53
C HIS A 146 -31.19 8.21 -3.80
N GLN A 147 -30.67 8.62 -4.95
CA GLN A 147 -30.89 7.97 -6.26
C GLN A 147 -29.56 7.68 -6.96
N PRO A 148 -28.87 6.57 -6.63
CA PRO A 148 -27.49 6.33 -7.07
C PRO A 148 -27.31 6.29 -8.59
N GLU A 149 -28.38 6.07 -9.37
CA GLU A 149 -28.38 6.12 -10.83
C GLU A 149 -27.98 7.50 -11.42
N LEU A 150 -28.16 8.57 -10.65
CA LEU A 150 -27.85 9.94 -11.10
C LEU A 150 -26.37 10.30 -11.00
N VAL A 151 -25.52 9.47 -10.37
CA VAL A 151 -24.08 9.74 -10.26
C VAL A 151 -23.43 9.87 -11.64
N ARG A 152 -23.82 9.05 -12.62
CA ARG A 152 -23.27 9.12 -13.98
C ARG A 152 -23.60 10.45 -14.65
N HIS A 153 -24.87 10.86 -14.61
CA HIS A 153 -25.32 12.14 -15.17
C HIS A 153 -24.65 13.33 -14.47
N ALA A 154 -24.48 13.26 -13.14
CA ALA A 154 -23.74 14.26 -12.39
C ALA A 154 -22.28 14.40 -12.85
N ARG A 155 -21.57 13.29 -13.10
CA ARG A 155 -20.16 13.30 -13.59
C ARG A 155 -20.04 13.83 -15.01
N THR A 156 -20.99 13.52 -15.89
CA THR A 156 -21.05 14.07 -17.25
C THR A 156 -21.20 15.58 -17.20
N LYS A 157 -22.13 16.08 -16.38
CA LYS A 157 -22.33 17.51 -16.18
C LYS A 157 -21.16 18.19 -15.50
N TYR A 158 -20.50 17.52 -14.56
CA TYR A 158 -19.28 18.01 -13.94
C TYR A 158 -18.14 18.20 -14.97
N SER A 159 -17.96 17.21 -15.86
CA SER A 159 -16.98 17.28 -16.95
C SER A 159 -17.31 18.38 -17.97
N GLU A 160 -18.60 18.54 -18.30
CA GLU A 160 -19.09 19.65 -19.13
C GLU A 160 -18.79 21.01 -18.47
N ALA A 161 -19.10 21.14 -17.18
CA ALA A 161 -18.87 22.34 -16.41
C ALA A 161 -17.38 22.70 -16.35
N ILE A 162 -16.49 21.75 -16.07
CA ILE A 162 -15.03 21.98 -16.08
C ILE A 162 -14.55 22.46 -17.44
N ASN A 163 -14.99 21.84 -18.54
CA ASN A 163 -14.59 22.26 -19.88
C ASN A 163 -15.06 23.70 -20.18
N ARG A 164 -16.30 24.04 -19.80
CA ARG A 164 -16.84 25.39 -19.97
C ARG A 164 -16.09 26.41 -19.10
N VAL A 165 -15.79 26.07 -17.84
CA VAL A 165 -14.99 26.91 -16.94
C VAL A 165 -13.59 27.10 -17.51
N ASN A 166 -12.89 26.05 -17.96
CA ASN A 166 -11.56 26.17 -18.56
C ASN A 166 -11.56 27.09 -19.80
N ASN A 167 -12.59 27.02 -20.64
CA ASN A 167 -12.75 27.92 -21.78
C ASN A 167 -12.99 29.37 -21.34
N ALA A 168 -13.79 29.59 -20.29
CA ALA A 168 -14.00 30.91 -19.72
C ALA A 168 -12.71 31.47 -19.09
N LEU A 169 -11.93 30.64 -18.40
CA LEU A 169 -10.64 31.00 -17.80
C LEU A 169 -9.57 31.36 -18.83
N ALA A 170 -9.63 30.79 -20.04
CA ALA A 170 -8.71 31.11 -21.12
C ALA A 170 -8.91 32.51 -21.72
N SER A 171 -10.08 33.14 -21.49
CA SER A 171 -10.38 34.50 -21.95
C SER A 171 -10.27 35.50 -20.79
N PRO A 172 -9.43 36.55 -20.88
CA PRO A 172 -9.33 37.59 -19.85
C PRO A 172 -10.65 38.32 -19.56
N VAL A 173 -11.59 38.29 -20.51
CA VAL A 173 -12.92 38.94 -20.38
C VAL A 173 -13.93 38.00 -19.73
N GLU A 174 -13.92 36.71 -20.09
CA GLU A 174 -14.86 35.73 -19.54
C GLU A 174 -14.47 35.27 -18.12
N SER A 175 -13.17 35.24 -17.81
CA SER A 175 -12.65 34.78 -16.53
C SER A 175 -13.09 35.64 -15.34
N VAL A 176 -13.36 36.93 -15.58
CA VAL A 176 -13.78 37.90 -14.56
C VAL A 176 -15.30 38.03 -14.44
N LYS A 177 -16.11 37.28 -15.22
CA LYS A 177 -17.57 37.33 -15.13
C LYS A 177 -18.11 36.67 -13.86
N ASP A 178 -19.28 37.13 -13.43
CA ASP A 178 -19.99 36.58 -12.26
C ASP A 178 -20.38 35.12 -12.47
N SER A 179 -20.88 34.77 -13.66
CA SER A 179 -21.25 33.40 -13.99
C SER A 179 -20.07 32.43 -13.87
N THR A 180 -18.87 32.84 -14.29
CA THR A 180 -17.63 32.05 -14.14
C THR A 180 -17.30 31.83 -12.67
N LEU A 181 -17.31 32.88 -11.83
CA LEU A 181 -17.02 32.75 -10.41
C LEU A 181 -18.09 31.91 -9.68
N MET A 182 -19.37 32.11 -9.97
CA MET A 182 -20.47 31.29 -9.42
C MET A 182 -20.34 29.81 -9.81
N SER A 183 -19.92 29.54 -11.05
CA SER A 183 -19.69 28.19 -11.55
C SER A 183 -18.54 27.51 -10.80
N VAL A 184 -17.44 28.24 -10.58
CA VAL A 184 -16.30 27.75 -9.79
C VAL A 184 -16.74 27.48 -8.35
N ILE A 185 -17.34 28.44 -7.65
CA ILE A 185 -17.83 28.27 -6.26
C ILE A 185 -18.77 27.05 -6.15
N SER A 186 -19.69 26.88 -7.11
CA SER A 186 -20.61 25.74 -7.13
C SER A 186 -19.88 24.41 -7.30
N LEU A 187 -18.88 24.32 -8.19
CA LEU A 187 -18.05 23.11 -8.34
C LEU A 187 -17.21 22.81 -7.09
N GLY A 188 -16.86 23.84 -6.30
CA GLY A 188 -16.21 23.65 -5.00
C GLY A 188 -17.06 22.80 -4.03
N VAL A 189 -18.39 22.87 -4.13
CA VAL A 189 -19.32 22.02 -3.36
C VAL A 189 -19.21 20.55 -3.80
N PHE A 190 -19.04 20.30 -5.11
CA PHE A 190 -18.80 18.96 -5.65
C PHE A 190 -17.47 18.38 -5.15
N GLU A 191 -16.42 19.21 -5.11
CA GLU A 191 -15.09 18.77 -4.69
C GLU A 191 -14.97 18.53 -3.17
N HIS A 192 -15.67 19.30 -2.34
CA HIS A 192 -15.67 19.15 -0.88
C HIS A 192 -16.10 17.74 -0.44
N VAL A 193 -17.01 17.11 -1.19
CA VAL A 193 -17.50 15.75 -0.91
C VAL A 193 -16.48 14.67 -1.31
N SER A 194 -15.49 15.01 -2.14
CA SER A 194 -14.58 14.03 -2.77
C SER A 194 -13.20 13.92 -2.10
N ASN A 195 -12.53 15.04 -1.82
CA ASN A 195 -11.17 15.05 -1.24
C ASN A 195 -10.80 16.46 -0.72
N PHE A 196 -10.35 16.54 0.53
CA PHE A 196 -9.92 17.78 1.16
C PHE A 196 -8.78 18.50 0.41
N GLU A 197 -7.78 17.76 -0.08
CA GLU A 197 -6.62 18.35 -0.76
C GLU A 197 -6.96 18.91 -2.16
N SER A 198 -7.98 18.34 -2.82
CA SER A 198 -8.54 18.89 -4.06
C SER A 198 -9.28 20.19 -3.77
N TRP A 199 -10.15 20.15 -2.76
CA TRP A 199 -10.94 21.30 -2.33
C TRP A 199 -10.07 22.51 -1.95
N VAL A 200 -8.95 22.32 -1.23
CA VAL A 200 -8.02 23.43 -0.92
C VAL A 200 -7.42 24.06 -2.19
N ARG A 201 -7.08 23.26 -3.21
CA ARG A 201 -6.59 23.78 -4.49
C ARG A 201 -7.66 24.54 -5.25
N HIS A 202 -8.90 24.04 -5.22
CA HIS A 202 -10.06 24.69 -5.81
C HIS A 202 -10.32 26.06 -5.18
N VAL A 203 -10.35 26.14 -3.84
CA VAL A 203 -10.56 27.40 -3.11
C VAL A 203 -9.47 28.42 -3.43
N LYS A 204 -8.21 27.99 -3.59
CA LYS A 204 -7.11 28.86 -4.07
C LYS A 204 -7.35 29.38 -5.48
N GLY A 205 -7.88 28.55 -6.38
CA GLY A 205 -8.30 28.97 -7.72
C GLY A 205 -9.42 30.01 -7.68
N ALA A 206 -10.45 29.80 -6.85
CA ALA A 206 -11.56 30.74 -6.68
C ALA A 206 -11.07 32.09 -6.11
N ALA A 207 -10.16 32.07 -5.13
CA ALA A 207 -9.56 33.29 -4.59
C ALA A 207 -8.75 34.05 -5.64
N ALA A 208 -7.99 33.37 -6.51
CA ALA A 208 -7.26 34.02 -7.60
C ALA A 208 -8.21 34.74 -8.57
N LEU A 209 -9.41 34.21 -8.83
CA LEU A 209 -10.43 34.88 -9.66
C LEU A 209 -11.02 36.10 -8.98
N VAL A 210 -11.28 36.01 -7.68
CA VAL A 210 -11.71 37.16 -6.87
C VAL A 210 -10.67 38.27 -6.91
N VAL A 211 -9.37 37.93 -6.82
CA VAL A 211 -8.27 38.89 -6.97
C VAL A 211 -8.22 39.49 -8.37
N ALA A 212 -8.34 38.68 -9.41
CA ALA A 212 -8.34 39.13 -10.81
C ALA A 212 -9.50 40.11 -11.14
N ARG A 213 -10.65 39.97 -10.46
CA ARG A 213 -11.80 40.88 -10.61
C ARG A 213 -11.57 42.27 -9.99
N GLY A 214 -10.62 42.39 -9.07
CA GLY A 214 -10.20 43.66 -8.46
C GLY A 214 -11.25 44.34 -7.58
N LYS A 215 -10.94 45.56 -7.11
CA LYS A 215 -11.77 46.33 -6.16
C LYS A 215 -13.12 46.78 -6.71
N SER A 216 -13.22 47.00 -8.02
CA SER A 216 -14.44 47.49 -8.67
C SER A 216 -15.65 46.54 -8.54
N GLN A 217 -15.40 45.26 -8.22
CA GLN A 217 -16.47 44.28 -8.08
C GLN A 217 -17.46 44.60 -6.95
N PHE A 218 -17.03 45.32 -5.90
CA PHE A 218 -17.85 45.59 -4.72
C PHE A 218 -18.96 46.62 -4.92
N ALA A 219 -19.02 47.28 -6.09
CA ALA A 219 -20.16 48.12 -6.47
C ALA A 219 -21.47 47.33 -6.61
N ARG A 220 -21.40 46.00 -6.75
CA ARG A 220 -22.54 45.12 -6.99
C ARG A 220 -22.76 44.18 -5.81
N ARG A 221 -23.97 44.19 -5.25
CA ARG A 221 -24.33 43.37 -4.08
C ARG A 221 -24.06 41.86 -4.23
N PRO A 222 -24.34 41.20 -5.38
CA PRO A 222 -24.01 39.77 -5.56
C PRO A 222 -22.50 39.48 -5.47
N ALA A 223 -21.65 40.42 -5.90
CA ALA A 223 -20.20 40.24 -5.85
C ALA A 223 -19.66 40.30 -4.42
N ILE A 224 -20.27 41.11 -3.53
CA ILE A 224 -19.95 41.11 -2.10
C ILE A 224 -20.26 39.75 -1.47
N LEU A 225 -21.40 39.13 -1.82
CA LEU A 225 -21.79 37.82 -1.30
C LEU A 225 -20.87 36.70 -1.79
N MET A 226 -20.51 36.70 -3.09
CA MET A 226 -19.52 35.74 -3.64
C MET A 226 -18.14 35.92 -3.00
N PHE A 227 -17.69 37.16 -2.81
CA PHE A 227 -16.44 37.47 -2.11
C PHE A 227 -16.45 36.90 -0.69
N ASN A 228 -17.53 37.17 0.06
CA ASN A 228 -17.63 36.72 1.44
C ASN A 228 -17.62 35.18 1.55
N GLN A 229 -18.22 34.49 0.55
CA GLN A 229 -18.17 33.03 0.46
C GLN A 229 -16.75 32.51 0.23
N VAL A 230 -16.06 32.99 -0.82
CA VAL A 230 -14.69 32.58 -1.13
C VAL A 230 -13.73 32.93 0.03
N ARG A 231 -13.97 34.06 0.71
CA ARG A 231 -13.22 34.46 1.91
C ARG A 231 -13.39 33.47 3.06
N ALA A 232 -14.62 33.02 3.31
CA ALA A 232 -14.90 32.04 4.36
C ALA A 232 -14.22 30.69 4.06
N ASP A 233 -14.33 30.21 2.81
CA ASP A 233 -13.69 28.96 2.36
C ASP A 233 -12.15 29.06 2.44
N MET A 234 -11.59 30.20 2.03
CA MET A 234 -10.15 30.46 2.12
C MET A 234 -9.68 30.51 3.58
N SER A 235 -10.43 31.16 4.47
CA SER A 235 -10.12 31.21 5.91
C SER A 235 -10.05 29.80 6.50
N ALA A 236 -11.03 28.94 6.19
CA ALA A 236 -11.04 27.55 6.63
C ALA A 236 -9.84 26.76 6.09
N ALA A 237 -9.53 26.90 4.79
CA ALA A 237 -8.38 26.25 4.16
C ALA A 237 -7.04 26.71 4.79
N CYS A 238 -6.90 27.99 5.11
CA CYS A 238 -5.73 28.56 5.78
C CYS A 238 -5.56 28.04 7.21
N ILE A 239 -6.65 27.99 8.00
CA ILE A 239 -6.63 27.46 9.37
C ILE A 239 -6.21 25.99 9.38
N GLN A 240 -6.81 25.16 8.51
CA GLN A 240 -6.51 23.72 8.44
C GLN A 240 -5.11 23.42 7.88
N SER A 241 -4.59 24.27 6.99
CA SER A 241 -3.24 24.12 6.42
C SER A 241 -2.16 24.86 7.21
N ILE A 242 -2.53 25.56 8.30
CA ILE A 242 -1.65 26.43 9.10
C ILE A 242 -0.87 27.40 8.20
N GLN A 243 -1.59 28.14 7.36
CA GLN A 243 -1.05 29.16 6.47
C GLN A 243 -1.67 30.52 6.79
N PRO A 244 -0.92 31.63 6.63
CA PRO A 244 -1.50 32.96 6.83
C PRO A 244 -2.59 33.23 5.80
N PHE A 245 -3.56 34.07 6.15
CA PHE A 245 -4.56 34.52 5.19
C PHE A 245 -3.90 35.43 4.13
N PRO A 246 -4.15 35.22 2.82
CA PRO A 246 -3.43 35.95 1.76
C PRO A 246 -3.61 37.48 1.83
N ASP A 247 -2.51 38.22 1.65
CA ASP A 247 -2.50 39.69 1.73
C ASP A 247 -3.40 40.35 0.68
N ASP A 248 -3.38 39.86 -0.57
CA ASP A 248 -4.23 40.38 -1.65
C ASP A 248 -5.73 40.24 -1.34
N MET A 249 -6.12 39.13 -0.69
CA MET A 249 -7.50 38.91 -0.24
C MET A 249 -7.85 39.80 0.95
N ARG A 250 -6.88 40.10 1.82
CA ARG A 250 -7.05 41.03 2.94
C ARG A 250 -7.26 42.46 2.46
N GLU A 251 -6.51 42.90 1.44
CA GLU A 251 -6.72 44.21 0.81
C GLU A 251 -8.13 44.34 0.21
N LEU A 252 -8.63 43.27 -0.42
CA LEU A 252 -10.00 43.23 -0.92
C LEU A 252 -11.04 43.22 0.19
N GLN A 253 -10.76 42.57 1.33
CA GLN A 253 -11.63 42.62 2.51
C GLN A 253 -11.75 44.05 3.07
N GLU A 254 -10.65 44.79 3.14
CA GLU A 254 -10.63 46.19 3.58
C GLU A 254 -11.47 47.07 2.66
N GLU A 255 -11.36 46.88 1.35
CA GLU A 255 -12.19 47.61 0.38
C GLU A 255 -13.67 47.24 0.50
N ALA A 256 -13.98 45.94 0.60
CA ALA A 256 -15.35 45.45 0.73
C ALA A 256 -16.05 45.94 2.00
N THR A 257 -15.29 46.19 3.08
CA THR A 257 -15.81 46.71 4.35
C THR A 257 -16.58 48.04 4.18
N LYS A 258 -16.20 48.86 3.18
CA LYS A 258 -16.87 50.12 2.85
C LYS A 258 -18.30 49.95 2.31
N TYR A 259 -18.62 48.75 1.81
CA TYR A 259 -19.89 48.43 1.14
C TYR A 259 -20.78 47.49 1.95
N THR A 260 -20.33 47.04 3.13
CA THR A 260 -21.03 46.09 4.00
C THR A 260 -21.52 46.75 5.29
N ASP A 261 -22.60 46.21 5.85
CA ASP A 261 -23.11 46.67 7.15
C ASP A 261 -22.12 46.28 8.28
N PRO A 262 -21.60 47.24 9.06
CA PRO A 262 -20.74 46.95 10.20
C PRO A 262 -21.43 46.15 11.31
N SER A 263 -22.76 46.07 11.31
CA SER A 263 -23.56 45.29 12.26
C SER A 263 -23.93 43.89 11.75
N ASP A 264 -23.37 43.43 10.62
CA ASP A 264 -23.62 42.08 10.11
C ASP A 264 -22.71 41.06 10.82
N ALA A 265 -23.31 40.19 11.63
CA ALA A 265 -22.57 39.18 12.39
C ALA A 265 -21.78 38.20 11.51
N PHE A 266 -22.28 37.87 10.31
CA PHE A 266 -21.58 36.98 9.38
C PHE A 266 -20.35 37.66 8.78
N TRP A 267 -20.48 38.95 8.46
CA TRP A 267 -19.35 39.74 7.96
C TRP A 267 -18.23 39.83 8.99
N LEU A 268 -18.58 40.18 10.24
CA LEU A 268 -17.67 40.28 11.36
C LEU A 268 -17.00 38.93 11.66
N LEU A 269 -17.77 37.84 11.71
CA LEU A 269 -17.22 36.49 11.89
C LEU A 269 -16.15 36.17 10.84
N GLY A 270 -16.39 36.51 9.57
CA GLY A 270 -15.39 36.32 8.52
C GLY A 270 -14.12 37.14 8.75
N ILE A 271 -14.21 38.37 9.27
CA ILE A 271 -13.04 39.16 9.66
C ILE A 271 -12.27 38.42 10.76
N LEU A 272 -12.95 38.00 11.83
CA LEU A 272 -12.31 37.30 12.95
C LEU A 272 -11.65 35.99 12.51
N ALA A 273 -12.26 35.24 11.58
CA ALA A 273 -11.69 34.03 11.01
C ALA A 273 -10.37 34.29 10.23
N THR A 274 -10.31 35.36 9.43
CA THR A 274 -9.06 35.74 8.72
C THR A 274 -7.94 36.13 9.70
N GLN A 275 -8.30 36.80 10.80
CA GLN A 275 -7.35 37.18 11.85
C GLN A 275 -6.87 35.95 12.63
N CYS A 276 -7.78 35.01 12.95
CA CYS A 276 -7.45 33.75 13.59
C CYS A 276 -6.47 32.92 12.73
N ALA A 277 -6.73 32.79 11.42
CA ALA A 277 -5.83 32.08 10.49
C ALA A 277 -4.41 32.68 10.48
N THR A 278 -4.32 34.00 10.41
CA THR A 278 -3.04 34.73 10.38
C THR A 278 -2.30 34.62 11.72
N LEU A 279 -3.04 34.73 12.84
CA LEU A 279 -2.52 34.55 14.19
C LEU A 279 -1.95 33.14 14.38
N PHE A 280 -2.71 32.11 13.99
CA PHE A 280 -2.30 30.72 14.15
C PHE A 280 -1.03 30.40 13.34
N ALA A 281 -0.98 30.85 12.09
CA ALA A 281 0.20 30.71 11.25
C ALA A 281 1.43 31.46 11.83
N GLY A 282 1.23 32.66 12.39
CA GLY A 282 2.30 33.43 13.04
C GLY A 282 2.88 32.75 14.29
N VAL A 283 2.00 32.21 15.15
CA VAL A 283 2.41 31.44 16.35
C VAL A 283 3.18 30.17 15.94
N ALA A 284 2.67 29.43 14.95
CA ALA A 284 3.32 28.23 14.44
C ALA A 284 4.69 28.55 13.80
N ALA A 285 4.78 29.62 13.00
CA ALA A 285 6.02 30.07 12.39
C ALA A 285 7.09 30.40 13.45
N LYS A 286 6.70 31.15 14.49
CA LYS A 286 7.61 31.47 15.60
C LYS A 286 8.08 30.21 16.33
N ASN A 287 7.17 29.28 16.63
CA ASN A 287 7.51 28.05 17.35
C ASN A 287 8.47 27.16 16.57
N ASN A 288 8.37 27.16 15.23
CA ASN A 288 9.22 26.40 14.33
C ASN A 288 10.50 27.12 13.93
N GLY A 289 10.78 28.32 14.48
CA GLY A 289 11.98 29.10 14.17
C GLY A 289 12.03 29.67 12.75
N LEU A 290 10.87 29.83 12.10
CA LEU A 290 10.78 30.45 10.78
C LEU A 290 10.96 31.98 10.89
N PRO A 291 11.64 32.63 9.92
CA PRO A 291 11.90 34.06 9.96
C PRO A 291 10.58 34.85 9.87
N LEU A 292 10.31 35.65 10.91
CA LEU A 292 9.20 36.60 10.95
C LEU A 292 9.69 38.00 10.52
N PRO A 293 8.84 38.84 9.90
CA PRO A 293 9.22 40.20 9.46
C PRO A 293 9.72 41.11 10.59
N ARG A 294 9.34 40.81 11.83
CA ARG A 294 9.81 41.49 13.05
C ARG A 294 9.98 40.43 14.14
N ASP A 295 10.87 40.68 15.09
CA ASP A 295 10.99 39.86 16.29
C ASP A 295 9.81 40.15 17.23
N ILE A 296 8.74 39.37 17.08
CA ILE A 296 7.48 39.52 17.80
C ILE A 296 7.53 38.65 19.07
N SER A 297 7.34 39.24 20.25
CA SER A 297 7.35 38.51 21.53
C SER A 297 6.15 37.54 21.68
N TRP A 298 6.28 36.52 22.53
CA TRP A 298 5.14 35.63 22.82
C TRP A 298 3.99 36.37 23.52
N VAL A 299 4.32 37.37 24.33
CA VAL A 299 3.35 38.24 25.00
C VAL A 299 2.51 39.01 23.99
N HIS A 300 3.12 39.49 22.90
CA HIS A 300 2.38 40.16 21.82
C HIS A 300 1.35 39.24 21.16
N PHE A 301 1.72 37.98 20.89
CA PHE A 301 0.76 37.00 20.38
C PHE A 301 -0.35 36.73 21.38
N LEU A 302 -0.05 36.64 22.68
CA LEU A 302 -1.05 36.44 23.72
C LEU A 302 -2.04 37.62 23.80
N GLU A 303 -1.54 38.85 23.80
CA GLU A 303 -2.39 40.06 23.78
C GLU A 303 -3.29 40.09 22.55
N ARG A 304 -2.76 39.70 21.38
CA ARG A 304 -3.56 39.63 20.15
C ARG A 304 -4.63 38.55 20.20
N SER A 305 -4.32 37.39 20.76
CA SER A 305 -5.29 36.29 20.93
C SER A 305 -6.40 36.67 21.91
N ILE A 306 -6.08 37.36 23.01
CA ILE A 306 -7.06 37.84 23.99
C ILE A 306 -7.97 38.89 23.37
N ALA A 307 -7.41 39.88 22.66
CA ALA A 307 -8.23 40.87 21.95
C ALA A 307 -9.19 40.21 20.94
N LEU A 308 -8.71 39.18 20.23
CA LEU A 308 -9.53 38.42 19.30
C LEU A 308 -10.65 37.64 20.01
N GLN A 309 -10.39 37.11 21.21
CA GLN A 309 -11.42 36.46 22.04
C GLN A 309 -12.49 37.47 22.51
N ASP A 310 -12.08 38.67 22.93
CA ASP A 310 -13.02 39.73 23.31
C ASP A 310 -13.91 40.14 22.11
N ASP A 311 -13.34 40.21 20.90
CA ASP A 311 -14.09 40.46 19.67
C ASP A 311 -15.10 39.34 19.34
N PHE A 312 -14.76 38.06 19.64
CA PHE A 312 -15.70 36.94 19.49
C PHE A 312 -16.91 37.06 20.44
N GLN A 313 -16.68 37.53 21.68
CA GLN A 313 -17.77 37.75 22.62
C GLN A 313 -18.76 38.80 22.11
N TYR A 314 -18.27 39.89 21.50
CA TYR A 314 -19.12 40.87 20.84
C TYR A 314 -19.95 40.26 19.69
N VAL A 315 -19.35 39.39 18.88
CA VAL A 315 -20.06 38.68 17.81
C VAL A 315 -21.12 37.72 18.37
N PHE A 316 -20.87 37.03 19.49
CA PHE A 316 -21.90 36.19 20.12
C PHE A 316 -23.06 37.00 20.69
N ASP A 317 -22.80 38.15 21.30
CA ASP A 317 -23.87 39.03 21.80
C ASP A 317 -24.72 39.59 20.66
N LEU A 318 -24.11 39.80 19.49
CA LEU A 318 -24.82 40.18 18.27
C LEU A 318 -25.63 39.00 17.70
N LEU A 319 -25.05 37.80 17.62
CA LEU A 319 -25.73 36.58 17.16
C LEU A 319 -26.88 36.19 18.08
N ALA A 320 -26.75 36.36 19.40
CA ALA A 320 -27.82 36.12 20.37
C ALA A 320 -29.05 37.00 20.11
N ARG A 321 -28.85 38.20 19.57
CA ARG A 321 -29.93 39.12 19.18
C ARG A 321 -30.47 38.85 17.78
N GLN A 322 -29.59 38.59 16.82
CA GLN A 322 -29.96 38.42 15.41
C GLN A 322 -30.52 37.03 15.10
N GLU A 323 -29.92 35.98 15.65
CA GLU A 323 -30.24 34.58 15.37
C GLU A 323 -30.35 33.75 16.67
N PRO A 324 -31.35 34.04 17.54
CA PRO A 324 -31.47 33.37 18.83
C PRO A 324 -31.80 31.87 18.70
N TYR A 325 -31.33 31.09 19.66
CA TYR A 325 -31.68 29.66 19.82
C TYR A 325 -32.33 29.41 21.18
N THR A 326 -33.07 28.31 21.28
CA THR A 326 -33.69 27.85 22.53
C THR A 326 -32.94 26.65 23.06
N ILE A 327 -32.66 26.61 24.36
CA ILE A 327 -32.01 25.46 25.00
C ILE A 327 -33.11 24.51 25.47
N ILE A 328 -33.04 23.25 25.05
CA ILE A 328 -33.94 22.20 25.51
C ILE A 328 -33.16 21.27 26.44
N GLN A 329 -33.72 21.01 27.63
CA GLN A 329 -33.23 19.97 28.53
C GLN A 329 -34.07 18.71 28.38
N GLU A 330 -33.40 17.58 28.18
CA GLU A 330 -34.02 16.28 27.94
C GLU A 330 -34.22 15.54 29.27
N SER A 331 -35.47 15.24 29.61
CA SER A 331 -35.85 14.64 30.90
C SER A 331 -35.93 13.11 30.88
N CYS A 332 -35.58 12.42 29.79
CA CYS A 332 -35.63 10.95 29.75
C CYS A 332 -34.67 10.30 28.73
N ARG A 333 -34.08 9.16 29.13
CA ARG A 333 -33.13 8.33 28.36
C ARG A 333 -33.80 7.55 27.22
N SER A 334 -34.35 8.23 26.20
CA SER A 334 -34.67 7.58 24.92
C SER A 334 -33.46 7.66 24.01
N GLY A 335 -32.81 6.52 23.76
CA GLY A 335 -31.56 6.40 23.00
C GLY A 335 -31.65 6.70 21.49
N GLU A 336 -32.55 7.59 21.06
CA GLU A 336 -32.70 8.01 19.66
C GLU A 336 -31.92 9.29 19.32
N PHE A 337 -31.54 10.12 20.30
CA PHE A 337 -30.80 11.37 20.06
C PHE A 337 -29.56 11.48 20.97
N ILE A 338 -28.43 11.89 20.38
CA ILE A 338 -27.17 12.15 21.10
C ILE A 338 -27.22 13.59 21.63
N SER A 339 -27.54 13.79 22.91
CA SER A 339 -27.50 15.11 23.57
C SER A 339 -26.27 15.22 24.50
N TYR A 340 -25.60 16.38 24.49
CA TYR A 340 -24.44 16.63 25.36
C TYR A 340 -24.93 17.19 26.69
N ASN A 341 -24.60 16.53 27.80
CA ASN A 341 -25.12 16.84 29.14
C ASN A 341 -26.67 16.90 29.23
N GLY A 342 -27.37 16.12 28.40
CA GLY A 342 -28.83 16.13 28.35
C GLY A 342 -29.42 17.43 27.80
N GLN A 343 -28.62 18.24 27.09
CA GLN A 343 -29.04 19.49 26.49
C GLN A 343 -28.79 19.50 24.99
N TYR A 344 -29.69 20.17 24.26
CA TYR A 344 -29.45 20.53 22.87
C TYR A 344 -30.04 21.90 22.56
N HIS A 345 -29.48 22.56 21.55
CA HIS A 345 -29.92 23.88 21.11
C HIS A 345 -30.85 23.73 19.91
N LEU A 346 -32.05 24.28 20.02
CA LEU A 346 -33.01 24.37 18.95
C LEU A 346 -32.87 25.73 18.24
N TYR A 347 -32.47 25.69 16.98
CA TYR A 347 -32.29 26.87 16.14
C TYR A 347 -33.50 27.07 15.24
N LYS A 348 -33.88 28.34 15.00
CA LYS A 348 -35.03 28.68 14.13
C LYS A 348 -34.76 28.40 12.65
N THR A 349 -33.51 28.53 12.23
CA THR A 349 -33.10 28.41 10.82
C THR A 349 -31.81 27.60 10.69
N SER A 350 -31.63 26.90 9.57
CA SER A 350 -30.36 26.23 9.24
C SER A 350 -29.19 27.21 9.10
N TRP A 351 -29.49 28.46 8.75
CA TRP A 351 -28.52 29.56 8.71
C TRP A 351 -27.98 29.90 10.10
N ALA A 352 -28.86 30.02 11.10
CA ALA A 352 -28.47 30.24 12.49
C ALA A 352 -27.55 29.12 13.00
N ILE A 353 -27.86 27.86 12.69
CA ILE A 353 -27.00 26.71 13.06
C ILE A 353 -25.57 26.92 12.53
N ARG A 354 -25.44 27.28 11.25
CA ARG A 354 -24.14 27.46 10.60
C ARG A 354 -23.36 28.61 11.22
N LEU A 355 -23.99 29.76 11.43
CA LEU A 355 -23.32 30.91 12.05
C LEU A 355 -22.83 30.60 13.46
N TRP A 356 -23.70 30.04 14.31
CA TRP A 356 -23.33 29.69 15.68
C TRP A 356 -22.22 28.65 15.73
N ASN A 357 -22.29 27.61 14.90
CA ASN A 357 -21.29 26.56 14.89
C ASN A 357 -19.95 27.06 14.36
N ASN A 358 -19.93 27.84 13.28
CA ASN A 358 -18.70 28.41 12.75
C ASN A 358 -18.05 29.39 13.73
N SER A 359 -18.83 30.25 14.38
CA SER A 359 -18.30 31.17 15.41
C SER A 359 -17.66 30.42 16.57
N ARG A 360 -18.32 29.39 17.10
CA ARG A 360 -17.78 28.56 18.20
C ARG A 360 -16.53 27.79 17.79
N MET A 361 -16.51 27.22 16.59
CA MET A 361 -15.34 26.49 16.11
C MET A 361 -14.10 27.39 16.05
N VAL A 362 -14.24 28.62 15.52
CA VAL A 362 -13.10 29.54 15.43
C VAL A 362 -12.69 30.06 16.82
N GLU A 363 -13.66 30.35 17.70
CA GLU A 363 -13.36 30.75 19.08
C GLU A 363 -12.60 29.66 19.85
N ILE A 364 -12.98 28.39 19.70
CA ILE A 364 -12.28 27.25 20.33
C ILE A 364 -10.80 27.24 19.93
N ILE A 365 -10.50 27.48 18.65
CA ILE A 365 -9.12 27.56 18.15
C ILE A 365 -8.37 28.73 18.82
N VAL A 366 -9.02 29.89 18.94
CA VAL A 366 -8.42 31.05 19.64
C VAL A 366 -8.14 30.72 21.11
N CYS A 367 -9.08 30.07 21.79
CA CYS A 367 -8.92 29.65 23.19
C CYS A 367 -7.79 28.63 23.35
N GLU A 368 -7.65 27.69 22.42
CA GLU A 368 -6.56 26.72 22.39
C GLU A 368 -5.20 27.42 22.22
N ILE A 369 -5.12 28.39 21.30
CA ILE A 369 -3.93 29.23 21.10
C ILE A 369 -3.59 30.00 22.39
N ILE A 370 -4.58 30.59 23.07
CA ILE A 370 -4.36 31.30 24.35
C ILE A 370 -3.82 30.34 25.41
N CYS A 371 -4.46 29.18 25.60
CA CYS A 371 -4.02 28.16 26.55
C CYS A 371 -2.57 27.72 26.28
N TRP A 372 -2.22 27.49 25.01
CA TRP A 372 -0.88 27.12 24.61
C TRP A 372 0.13 28.25 24.87
N LEU A 373 -0.19 29.49 24.49
CA LEU A 373 0.67 30.66 24.68
C LEU A 373 0.94 30.93 26.17
N VAL A 374 -0.09 30.84 27.02
CA VAL A 374 0.06 31.00 28.46
C VAL A 374 1.01 29.95 29.03
N LYS A 375 0.84 28.66 28.66
CA LYS A 375 1.77 27.58 29.06
C LYS A 375 3.19 27.87 28.57
N LYS A 376 3.35 28.30 27.32
CA LYS A 376 4.65 28.59 26.69
C LYS A 376 5.38 29.76 27.38
N ILE A 377 4.69 30.88 27.62
CA ILE A 377 5.25 32.07 28.29
C ILE A 377 5.68 31.74 29.72
N LEU A 378 4.87 30.96 30.45
CA LEU A 378 5.21 30.52 31.80
C LEU A 378 6.43 29.59 31.85
N ALA A 379 6.67 28.81 30.79
CA ALA A 379 7.81 27.91 30.69
C ALA A 379 9.12 28.60 30.28
N GLU A 380 9.09 29.61 29.41
CA GLU A 380 10.32 30.24 28.86
C GLU A 380 10.95 31.30 29.78
N ASN A 381 10.20 31.98 30.66
CA ASN A 381 10.77 33.04 31.50
C ASN A 381 10.23 33.04 32.94
N PRO A 382 10.93 32.40 33.91
CA PRO A 382 10.53 32.45 35.32
C PRO A 382 10.69 33.84 35.97
N ALA A 383 11.35 34.79 35.27
CA ALA A 383 11.67 36.13 35.74
C ALA A 383 10.50 37.15 35.65
N TYR A 384 9.33 36.78 35.12
CA TYR A 384 8.20 37.69 35.10
C TYR A 384 7.71 38.05 36.52
N PRO A 385 7.34 39.33 36.79
CA PRO A 385 6.81 39.77 38.07
C PRO A 385 5.69 38.85 38.57
N ALA A 386 5.67 38.54 39.86
CA ALA A 386 4.68 37.62 40.46
C ALA A 386 3.23 38.04 40.16
N GLU A 387 2.98 39.35 40.12
CA GLU A 387 1.70 39.96 39.76
C GLU A 387 1.28 39.64 38.31
N PHE A 388 2.21 39.68 37.35
CA PHE A 388 1.96 39.33 35.96
C PHE A 388 1.63 37.83 35.81
N ARG A 389 2.31 36.97 36.58
CA ARG A 389 2.03 35.52 36.61
C ARG A 389 0.68 35.19 37.23
N LEU A 390 0.28 35.89 38.29
CA LEU A 390 -1.05 35.77 38.89
C LEU A 390 -2.15 36.21 37.93
N LYS A 391 -1.92 37.31 37.19
CA LYS A 391 -2.84 37.80 36.15
C LYS A 391 -2.98 36.80 34.99
N LEU A 392 -1.89 36.14 34.56
CA LEU A 392 -1.97 35.07 33.55
C LEU A 392 -2.74 33.85 34.07
N LYS A 393 -2.51 33.43 35.33
CA LYS A 393 -3.21 32.30 35.95
C LYS A 393 -4.71 32.56 36.14
N SER A 394 -5.10 33.76 36.57
CA SER A 394 -6.52 34.12 36.70
C SER A 394 -7.23 34.17 35.35
N ARG A 395 -6.55 34.64 34.29
CA ARG A 395 -7.06 34.56 32.91
C ARG A 395 -7.23 33.13 32.43
N LEU A 396 -6.26 32.24 32.69
CA LEU A 396 -6.38 30.81 32.38
C LEU A 396 -7.59 30.18 33.10
N GLN A 397 -7.84 30.55 34.36
CA GLN A 397 -9.00 30.07 35.12
C GLN A 397 -10.33 30.58 34.54
N LEU A 398 -10.40 31.82 34.05
CA LEU A 398 -11.61 32.35 33.38
C LEU A 398 -11.91 31.64 32.05
N ILE A 399 -10.89 31.21 31.31
CA ILE A 399 -11.04 30.48 30.05
C ILE A 399 -11.47 29.03 30.31
N ILE A 400 -10.93 28.40 31.36
CA ILE A 400 -11.28 27.02 31.74
C ILE A 400 -12.66 26.96 32.43
N PHE A 401 -13.05 28.01 33.15
CA PHE A 401 -14.33 28.13 33.85
C PHE A 401 -15.00 29.48 33.53
N PRO A 402 -15.71 29.61 32.40
CA PRO A 402 -16.40 30.85 32.05
C PRO A 402 -17.62 31.03 32.96
N SER A 403 -17.46 31.77 34.06
CA SER A 403 -18.52 31.94 35.07
C SER A 403 -19.63 32.94 34.69
N HIS A 404 -19.55 33.65 33.56
CA HIS A 404 -20.54 34.69 33.22
C HIS A 404 -20.93 34.86 31.73
N SER A 405 -20.62 33.88 30.87
CA SER A 405 -21.16 33.84 29.50
C SER A 405 -22.35 32.87 29.44
N PRO A 406 -23.40 33.09 28.63
CA PRO A 406 -24.47 32.11 28.42
C PRO A 406 -23.99 30.75 27.86
N LEU A 407 -22.69 30.61 27.55
CA LEU A 407 -21.99 29.34 27.31
C LEU A 407 -21.70 28.52 28.59
N SER A 408 -21.92 29.08 29.79
CA SER A 408 -21.59 28.47 31.09
C SER A 408 -22.40 27.21 31.43
N HIS A 409 -23.53 26.97 30.76
CA HIS A 409 -24.35 25.77 30.99
C HIS A 409 -23.84 24.51 30.29
N ILE A 410 -22.89 24.62 29.36
CA ILE A 410 -22.34 23.47 28.63
C ILE A 410 -21.18 22.83 29.40
N PHE A 411 -20.43 23.57 30.21
CA PHE A 411 -19.12 23.11 30.72
C PHE A 411 -19.04 22.71 32.21
N MET A 412 -20.12 22.76 32.98
CA MET A 412 -20.08 22.37 34.40
C MET A 412 -21.06 21.26 34.75
N THR A 413 -20.59 20.00 34.74
CA THR A 413 -20.83 19.00 35.79
C THR A 413 -20.00 17.72 35.55
N VAL A 414 -18.72 17.75 35.94
CA VAL A 414 -18.01 16.52 36.35
C VAL A 414 -17.26 16.81 37.64
N ALA A 415 -17.87 16.43 38.76
CA ALA A 415 -17.15 16.07 39.95
C ALA A 415 -16.36 14.77 39.66
N PRO A 416 -15.16 14.57 40.22
CA PRO A 416 -14.38 13.36 39.95
C PRO A 416 -15.10 12.14 40.54
N PRO A 417 -15.31 11.04 39.78
CA PRO A 417 -15.76 9.81 40.38
C PRO A 417 -14.61 9.14 41.12
N SER A 418 -14.95 8.54 42.25
CA SER A 418 -14.11 7.71 43.11
C SER A 418 -13.34 6.62 42.34
N PRO A 419 -12.16 6.19 42.84
CA PRO A 419 -11.38 5.15 42.19
C PRO A 419 -12.00 3.79 42.50
N ASN A 420 -12.72 3.18 41.54
CA ASN A 420 -13.02 1.74 41.51
C ASN A 420 -13.61 1.28 40.15
N SER A 421 -12.75 1.15 39.12
CA SER A 421 -12.88 0.28 37.91
C SER A 421 -14.07 0.47 36.92
N PRO A 422 -14.02 -0.03 35.67
CA PRO A 422 -12.93 -0.65 34.90
C PRO A 422 -12.55 0.09 33.59
N ALA A 423 -11.30 -0.10 33.14
CA ALA A 423 -10.73 0.04 31.79
C ALA A 423 -11.33 1.07 30.80
N GLU A 424 -10.49 2.03 30.40
CA GLU A 424 -10.62 2.95 29.27
C GLU A 424 -11.20 2.29 28.00
N GLU A 425 -12.33 2.80 27.50
CA GLU A 425 -12.86 2.46 26.18
C GLU A 425 -12.02 3.15 25.09
N LEU A 426 -11.20 2.36 24.38
CA LEU A 426 -10.57 2.77 23.12
C LEU A 426 -11.65 3.16 22.08
N GLN A 427 -11.58 4.38 21.55
CA GLN A 427 -12.41 4.86 20.44
C GLN A 427 -12.23 3.96 19.20
N GLN A 428 -13.19 3.08 18.95
CA GLN A 428 -13.15 2.15 17.82
C GLN A 428 -13.43 2.86 16.48
N ARG A 429 -12.60 2.55 15.46
CA ARG A 429 -12.82 2.96 14.07
C ARG A 429 -14.20 2.53 13.55
N HIS A 430 -14.86 3.38 12.74
CA HIS A 430 -16.13 3.02 12.11
C HIS A 430 -15.99 1.85 11.10
N PRO A 431 -16.95 0.90 11.08
CA PRO A 431 -16.95 -0.24 10.17
C PRO A 431 -17.26 0.16 8.71
N ARG A 432 -16.54 -0.42 7.75
CA ARG A 432 -16.66 -0.22 6.28
C ARG A 432 -17.83 -0.95 5.65
N TYR A 433 -18.30 -2.03 6.28
CA TYR A 433 -19.44 -2.81 5.83
C TYR A 433 -20.19 -3.38 7.05
N SER A 434 -21.46 -3.72 6.85
CA SER A 434 -22.33 -4.30 7.89
C SER A 434 -21.70 -5.59 8.44
N GLY A 435 -21.30 -5.57 9.71
CA GLY A 435 -20.68 -6.71 10.39
C GLY A 435 -19.14 -6.75 10.38
N GLU A 436 -18.44 -5.70 9.92
CA GLU A 436 -16.98 -5.59 10.10
C GLU A 436 -16.63 -5.52 11.61
N ASP A 437 -15.75 -6.42 12.06
CA ASP A 437 -15.24 -6.42 13.44
C ASP A 437 -14.08 -5.41 13.57
N THR A 438 -14.38 -4.23 14.10
CA THR A 438 -13.43 -3.15 14.38
C THR A 438 -12.85 -3.17 15.79
N THR A 439 -13.04 -4.28 16.54
CA THR A 439 -12.49 -4.36 17.90
C THR A 439 -10.95 -4.31 17.89
N PRO A 440 -10.30 -3.64 18.84
CA PRO A 440 -8.85 -3.48 18.83
C PRO A 440 -8.11 -4.82 18.80
N THR A 441 -7.04 -4.88 18.00
CA THR A 441 -6.15 -6.04 17.92
C THR A 441 -5.50 -6.28 19.27
N SER A 442 -5.73 -7.46 19.85
CA SER A 442 -5.16 -7.81 21.14
C SER A 442 -3.77 -8.43 20.96
N LYS A 443 -2.90 -8.28 21.95
CA LYS A 443 -1.60 -8.99 21.98
C LYS A 443 -1.77 -10.51 21.80
N ARG A 444 -2.85 -11.07 22.36
CA ARG A 444 -3.19 -12.50 22.24
C ARG A 444 -3.53 -12.89 20.80
N GLU A 445 -4.22 -12.03 20.07
CA GLU A 445 -4.54 -12.25 18.65
C GLU A 445 -3.29 -12.24 17.77
N ILE A 446 -2.36 -11.30 18.01
CA ILE A 446 -1.05 -11.27 17.34
C ILE A 446 -0.25 -12.54 17.65
N TRP A 447 -0.25 -13.00 18.90
CA TRP A 447 0.35 -14.29 19.26
C TRP A 447 -0.35 -15.48 18.61
N GLY A 448 -1.66 -15.43 18.37
CA GLY A 448 -2.39 -16.42 17.59
C GLY A 448 -1.93 -16.47 16.13
N TRP A 449 -1.62 -15.31 15.55
CA TRP A 449 -1.02 -15.19 14.22
C TRP A 449 0.41 -15.74 14.18
N TYR A 450 1.27 -15.37 15.16
CA TYR A 450 2.62 -15.94 15.29
C TYR A 450 2.60 -17.44 15.51
N ALA A 451 1.68 -17.96 16.32
CA ALA A 451 1.54 -19.39 16.58
C ALA A 451 1.35 -20.17 15.29
N TYR A 452 0.60 -19.63 14.30
CA TYR A 452 0.43 -20.33 13.03
C TYR A 452 1.71 -20.35 12.21
N GLY A 453 2.43 -19.22 12.16
CA GLY A 453 3.76 -19.16 11.53
C GLY A 453 4.72 -20.18 12.15
N ILE A 454 4.77 -20.25 13.48
CA ILE A 454 5.55 -21.25 14.25
C ILE A 454 5.13 -22.68 13.89
N ALA A 455 3.85 -22.92 13.59
CA ALA A 455 3.33 -24.22 13.22
C ALA A 455 3.76 -24.63 11.79
N ALA A 456 3.48 -23.76 10.81
CA ALA A 456 3.62 -24.05 9.40
C ALA A 456 5.09 -24.00 8.92
N GLU A 457 5.90 -23.08 9.46
CA GLU A 457 7.32 -22.93 9.06
C GLU A 457 8.13 -24.20 9.37
N VAL A 458 7.79 -24.89 10.46
CA VAL A 458 8.41 -26.17 10.82
C VAL A 458 8.14 -27.24 9.75
N PHE A 459 6.92 -27.35 9.24
CA PHE A 459 6.64 -28.30 8.16
C PHE A 459 7.29 -27.88 6.83
N ALA A 460 7.40 -26.59 6.56
CA ALA A 460 8.11 -26.07 5.39
C ALA A 460 9.59 -26.46 5.40
N VAL A 461 10.30 -26.24 6.51
CA VAL A 461 11.74 -26.49 6.62
C VAL A 461 12.04 -27.96 6.91
N CYS A 462 11.45 -28.55 7.95
CA CYS A 462 11.75 -29.92 8.37
C CYS A 462 11.06 -30.94 7.45
N GLY A 463 9.78 -30.73 7.14
CA GLY A 463 9.01 -31.63 6.29
C GLY A 463 9.45 -31.54 4.83
N VAL A 464 8.99 -30.50 4.14
CA VAL A 464 9.20 -30.28 2.70
C VAL A 464 10.69 -30.11 2.37
N GLY A 465 11.37 -29.27 3.13
CA GLY A 465 12.78 -28.92 2.91
C GLY A 465 13.80 -29.91 3.45
N SER A 466 13.42 -31.08 4.00
CA SER A 466 14.41 -32.05 4.48
C SER A 466 13.92 -33.49 4.41
N PHE A 467 12.89 -33.86 5.16
CA PHE A 467 12.58 -35.28 5.40
C PHE A 467 11.60 -35.89 4.38
N LEU A 468 10.69 -35.12 3.78
CA LEU A 468 9.75 -35.64 2.76
C LEU A 468 10.45 -36.14 1.49
N PRO A 469 11.42 -35.42 0.87
CA PRO A 469 12.16 -35.93 -0.29
C PRO A 469 12.89 -37.25 0.02
N LEU A 470 13.55 -37.31 1.19
CA LEU A 470 14.27 -38.50 1.64
C LEU A 470 13.33 -39.68 1.90
N THR A 471 12.18 -39.42 2.51
CA THR A 471 11.20 -40.46 2.84
C THR A 471 10.57 -41.04 1.57
N LEU A 472 10.18 -40.19 0.60
CA LEU A 472 9.63 -40.66 -0.68
C LEU A 472 10.64 -41.46 -1.48
N GLU A 473 11.88 -40.96 -1.58
CA GLU A 473 12.95 -41.65 -2.30
C GLU A 473 13.23 -43.02 -1.67
N GLN A 474 13.38 -43.07 -0.35
CA GLN A 474 13.67 -44.32 0.36
C GLN A 474 12.49 -45.32 0.30
N LEU A 475 11.24 -44.85 0.39
CA LEU A 475 10.04 -45.69 0.21
C LEU A 475 9.99 -46.32 -1.18
N ALA A 476 10.28 -45.52 -2.22
CA ALA A 476 10.37 -46.00 -3.59
C ALA A 476 11.53 -47.00 -3.72
N ARG A 477 12.70 -46.69 -3.16
CA ARG A 477 13.89 -47.56 -3.20
C ARG A 477 13.69 -48.90 -2.51
N GLU A 478 12.99 -48.94 -1.38
CA GLU A 478 12.65 -50.19 -0.68
C GLU A 478 11.71 -51.10 -1.50
N ARG A 479 10.96 -50.54 -2.46
CA ARG A 479 10.10 -51.32 -3.38
C ARG A 479 10.72 -51.56 -4.76
N GLY A 480 11.75 -50.79 -5.10
CA GLY A 480 12.37 -50.74 -6.43
C GLY A 480 13.28 -51.92 -6.74
N THR A 481 13.56 -52.07 -8.02
CA THR A 481 14.47 -53.06 -8.57
C THR A 481 15.52 -52.39 -9.43
N PHE A 482 16.71 -52.97 -9.51
CA PHE A 482 17.74 -52.56 -10.43
C PHE A 482 17.30 -52.74 -11.89
N LYS A 483 17.55 -51.76 -12.75
CA LYS A 483 17.05 -51.70 -14.13
C LYS A 483 17.61 -52.83 -15.02
N SER A 484 18.88 -53.21 -14.83
CA SER A 484 19.52 -54.25 -15.66
C SER A 484 19.33 -55.66 -15.13
N SER A 485 19.32 -55.82 -13.80
CA SER A 485 19.29 -57.14 -13.13
C SER A 485 17.92 -57.54 -12.59
N HIS A 486 16.96 -56.61 -12.51
CA HIS A 486 15.64 -56.79 -11.89
C HIS A 486 15.68 -57.27 -10.42
N LEU A 487 16.85 -57.26 -9.79
CA LEU A 487 17.05 -57.59 -8.38
C LEU A 487 16.55 -56.45 -7.49
N PRO A 488 16.09 -56.74 -6.26
CA PRO A 488 15.65 -55.70 -5.33
C PRO A 488 16.79 -54.73 -4.99
N CYS A 489 16.51 -53.43 -4.92
CA CYS A 489 17.52 -52.42 -4.58
C CYS A 489 17.95 -52.48 -3.11
N VAL A 490 17.08 -52.97 -2.22
CA VAL A 490 17.31 -53.07 -0.78
C VAL A 490 16.73 -54.40 -0.28
N GLY A 491 17.50 -55.15 0.53
CA GLY A 491 17.03 -56.37 1.20
C GLY A 491 17.82 -57.64 0.83
N PRO A 492 17.44 -58.80 1.39
CA PRO A 492 18.10 -60.08 1.10
C PRO A 492 17.94 -60.44 -0.38
N GLY A 493 19.05 -60.43 -1.12
CA GLY A 493 19.07 -60.64 -2.58
C GLY A 493 19.49 -59.41 -3.40
N SER A 494 19.69 -58.24 -2.79
CA SER A 494 20.40 -57.14 -3.46
C SER A 494 21.89 -57.51 -3.59
N PRO A 495 22.59 -57.14 -4.68
CA PRO A 495 24.05 -57.26 -4.72
C PRO A 495 24.62 -56.51 -3.53
N SER A 496 25.18 -57.25 -2.56
CA SER A 496 25.86 -56.64 -1.44
C SER A 496 27.05 -55.90 -2.01
N THR A 497 27.13 -54.59 -1.78
CA THR A 497 28.44 -53.95 -1.65
C THR A 497 29.16 -54.72 -0.56
N SER A 498 30.04 -55.63 -0.99
CA SER A 498 30.80 -56.53 -0.15
C SER A 498 31.50 -55.73 0.94
N VAL A 499 30.92 -55.77 2.14
CA VAL A 499 31.69 -55.63 3.37
C VAL A 499 32.53 -56.89 3.42
N ASN A 500 33.85 -56.71 3.36
CA ASN A 500 34.93 -57.72 3.27
C ASN A 500 35.45 -57.93 1.84
N GLY A 501 36.56 -57.25 1.54
CA GLY A 501 37.33 -57.48 0.32
C GLY A 501 38.02 -58.84 0.38
N THR A 502 37.69 -59.72 -0.58
CA THR A 502 38.51 -60.86 -1.05
C THR A 502 37.84 -61.61 -2.22
N ALA A 503 37.14 -60.92 -3.13
CA ALA A 503 36.72 -61.53 -4.40
C ALA A 503 37.57 -60.99 -5.56
N PRO A 504 38.23 -61.84 -6.37
CA PRO A 504 39.12 -61.39 -7.44
C PRO A 504 38.36 -60.62 -8.52
N ALA A 505 38.97 -59.52 -8.97
CA ALA A 505 38.39 -58.51 -9.86
C ALA A 505 38.07 -58.97 -11.30
N MET A 506 38.19 -60.27 -11.63
CA MET A 506 38.05 -60.78 -13.01
C MET A 506 36.63 -61.21 -13.41
N LEU A 507 35.65 -61.19 -12.50
CA LEU A 507 34.23 -61.46 -12.82
C LEU A 507 33.32 -60.24 -12.70
N ARG A 508 33.88 -59.04 -12.48
CA ARG A 508 33.13 -57.80 -12.61
C ARG A 508 32.85 -57.56 -14.09
N ARG A 509 31.70 -58.03 -14.56
CA ARG A 509 31.10 -57.56 -15.81
C ARG A 509 30.96 -56.05 -15.70
N ASP A 510 31.56 -55.32 -16.63
CA ASP A 510 31.75 -53.85 -16.71
C ASP A 510 30.46 -52.97 -16.65
N GLY A 511 29.32 -53.50 -16.21
CA GLY A 511 28.03 -52.81 -16.18
C GLY A 511 27.41 -52.57 -14.80
N ALA A 512 28.02 -53.04 -13.70
CA ALA A 512 27.38 -53.07 -12.38
C ALA A 512 27.51 -51.79 -11.52
N GLU A 513 28.40 -50.85 -11.85
CA GLU A 513 28.61 -49.63 -11.03
C GLU A 513 27.59 -48.51 -11.29
N ASN A 514 26.75 -48.61 -12.33
CA ASN A 514 25.78 -47.59 -12.74
C ASN A 514 24.35 -48.14 -12.93
N ASP A 515 24.00 -49.27 -12.29
CA ASP A 515 22.65 -49.82 -12.42
C ASP A 515 21.64 -48.97 -11.63
N GLN A 516 20.65 -48.42 -12.32
CA GLN A 516 19.68 -47.49 -11.75
C GLN A 516 18.64 -48.24 -10.92
N CYS A 517 18.32 -47.75 -9.72
CA CYS A 517 17.17 -48.26 -8.99
C CYS A 517 15.88 -47.64 -9.54
N VAL A 518 14.99 -48.49 -10.07
CA VAL A 518 13.74 -48.06 -10.70
C VAL A 518 12.52 -48.67 -10.00
N VAL A 519 11.41 -47.94 -10.03
CA VAL A 519 10.09 -48.38 -9.57
C VAL A 519 9.10 -48.34 -10.71
N GLY A 520 8.22 -49.34 -10.76
CA GLY A 520 7.12 -49.38 -11.72
C GLY A 520 5.95 -48.53 -11.26
N LEU A 521 5.51 -47.59 -12.11
CA LEU A 521 4.30 -46.80 -11.92
C LEU A 521 3.52 -46.75 -13.24
N LEU A 522 2.28 -47.26 -13.25
CA LEU A 522 1.40 -47.28 -14.44
C LEU A 522 2.05 -47.88 -15.71
N GLY A 523 2.93 -48.88 -15.55
CA GLY A 523 3.64 -49.52 -16.66
C GLY A 523 4.94 -48.83 -17.10
N LEU A 524 5.31 -47.70 -16.48
CA LEU A 524 6.58 -47.01 -16.71
C LEU A 524 7.57 -47.30 -15.57
N ASN A 525 8.85 -47.48 -15.92
CA ASN A 525 9.94 -47.63 -14.96
C ASN A 525 10.59 -46.26 -14.71
N ILE A 526 10.44 -45.74 -13.49
CA ILE A 526 10.90 -44.41 -13.08
C ILE A 526 12.01 -44.57 -12.04
N ASN A 527 13.07 -43.76 -12.11
CA ASN A 527 14.12 -43.77 -11.09
C ASN A 527 13.55 -43.30 -9.73
N THR A 528 14.00 -43.90 -8.63
CA THR A 528 13.49 -43.58 -7.27
C THR A 528 13.70 -42.11 -6.89
N ALA A 529 14.79 -41.50 -7.32
CA ALA A 529 15.07 -40.08 -7.14
C ALA A 529 14.13 -39.20 -7.98
N SER A 530 13.89 -39.58 -9.24
CA SER A 530 12.94 -38.89 -10.13
C SER A 530 11.51 -38.96 -9.61
N PHE A 531 11.11 -40.08 -9.00
CA PHE A 531 9.79 -40.23 -8.36
C PHE A 531 9.54 -39.14 -7.30
N ALA A 532 10.53 -38.88 -6.43
CA ALA A 532 10.41 -37.80 -5.44
C ALA A 532 10.30 -36.43 -6.13
N MET A 533 11.13 -36.16 -7.14
CA MET A 533 11.11 -34.89 -7.88
C MET A 533 9.80 -34.63 -8.64
N TYR A 534 9.26 -35.64 -9.33
CA TYR A 534 7.95 -35.56 -9.98
C TYR A 534 6.82 -35.35 -8.98
N THR A 535 6.90 -35.98 -7.81
CA THR A 535 5.90 -35.79 -6.75
C THR A 535 5.89 -34.33 -6.26
N PHE A 536 7.06 -33.72 -6.04
CA PHE A 536 7.14 -32.30 -5.64
C PHE A 536 6.69 -31.36 -6.76
N SER A 537 7.06 -31.64 -8.02
CA SER A 537 6.58 -30.88 -9.17
C SER A 537 5.04 -30.90 -9.24
N LEU A 538 4.43 -32.09 -9.12
CA LEU A 538 2.97 -32.24 -9.09
C LEU A 538 2.36 -31.55 -7.88
N ALA A 539 2.98 -31.66 -6.69
CA ALA A 539 2.51 -31.02 -5.47
C ALA A 539 2.46 -29.51 -5.60
N VAL A 540 3.50 -28.91 -6.15
CA VAL A 540 3.60 -27.46 -6.40
C VAL A 540 2.60 -27.02 -7.48
N LEU A 541 2.37 -27.83 -8.52
CA LEU A 541 1.36 -27.54 -9.55
C LEU A 541 -0.05 -27.50 -8.96
N VAL A 542 -0.41 -28.53 -8.18
CA VAL A 542 -1.70 -28.59 -7.48
C VAL A 542 -1.83 -27.46 -6.47
N GLN A 543 -0.75 -27.12 -5.76
CA GLN A 543 -0.70 -25.97 -4.86
C GLN A 543 -0.99 -24.66 -5.59
N ALA A 544 -0.35 -24.40 -6.73
CA ALA A 544 -0.55 -23.18 -7.51
C ALA A 544 -2.01 -23.06 -8.01
N LEU A 545 -2.59 -24.15 -8.53
CA LEU A 545 -4.00 -24.18 -8.95
C LEU A 545 -4.96 -23.98 -7.77
N THR A 546 -4.67 -24.57 -6.62
CA THR A 546 -5.50 -24.42 -5.40
C THR A 546 -5.42 -22.99 -4.86
N LEU A 547 -4.24 -22.37 -4.89
CA LEU A 547 -4.06 -20.99 -4.44
C LEU A 547 -4.90 -20.00 -5.23
N ILE A 548 -4.90 -20.13 -6.55
CA ILE A 548 -5.74 -19.28 -7.40
C ILE A 548 -7.23 -19.56 -7.10
N SER A 549 -7.62 -20.82 -6.83
CA SER A 549 -9.00 -21.29 -6.53
C SER A 549 -9.64 -20.62 -5.33
N PHE A 550 -8.91 -20.47 -4.24
CA PHE A 550 -9.50 -20.14 -2.95
C PHE A 550 -9.08 -18.77 -2.40
N SER A 551 -8.11 -18.10 -3.03
CA SER A 551 -7.58 -16.80 -2.59
C SER A 551 -8.66 -15.73 -2.42
N ALA A 552 -9.52 -15.52 -3.43
CA ALA A 552 -10.61 -14.53 -3.32
C ALA A 552 -11.66 -14.93 -2.26
N LEU A 553 -11.84 -16.22 -2.02
CA LEU A 553 -12.82 -16.72 -1.06
C LEU A 553 -12.40 -16.46 0.40
N ALA A 554 -11.10 -16.31 0.64
CA ALA A 554 -10.56 -15.95 1.95
C ALA A 554 -10.89 -14.50 2.37
N ASP A 555 -11.37 -13.67 1.45
CA ASP A 555 -11.71 -12.27 1.72
C ASP A 555 -13.20 -12.02 2.02
N TYR A 556 -14.05 -13.04 1.90
CA TYR A 556 -15.49 -12.92 2.17
C TYR A 556 -15.91 -13.67 3.44
N GLU A 557 -16.89 -13.12 4.14
CA GLU A 557 -17.51 -13.71 5.33
C GLU A 557 -16.48 -14.24 6.36
N ASN A 558 -16.81 -15.28 7.10
CA ASN A 558 -15.93 -15.88 8.12
C ASN A 558 -14.93 -16.91 7.54
N ASN A 559 -14.71 -16.88 6.22
CA ASN A 559 -13.98 -17.92 5.50
C ASN A 559 -12.47 -17.86 5.77
N ARG A 560 -11.89 -16.69 6.05
CA ARG A 560 -10.44 -16.56 6.26
C ARG A 560 -9.90 -17.46 7.37
N LYS A 561 -10.48 -17.35 8.58
CA LYS A 561 -10.07 -18.17 9.72
C LYS A 561 -10.40 -19.66 9.46
N THR A 562 -11.54 -19.92 8.85
CA THR A 562 -12.01 -21.28 8.56
C THR A 562 -11.08 -22.01 7.60
N LEU A 563 -10.69 -21.35 6.49
CA LEU A 563 -9.76 -21.88 5.50
C LEU A 563 -8.37 -22.07 6.09
N LEU A 564 -7.85 -21.10 6.85
CA LEU A 564 -6.55 -21.20 7.52
C LEU A 564 -6.48 -22.46 8.40
N LEU A 565 -7.52 -22.67 9.22
CA LEU A 565 -7.61 -23.82 10.11
C LEU A 565 -7.84 -25.13 9.35
N ALA A 566 -8.67 -25.12 8.31
CA ALA A 566 -8.92 -26.30 7.49
C ALA A 566 -7.62 -26.79 6.83
N PHE A 567 -6.87 -25.90 6.16
CA PHE A 567 -5.58 -26.24 5.59
C PHE A 567 -4.56 -26.64 6.66
N GLY A 568 -4.51 -25.97 7.80
CA GLY A 568 -3.63 -26.37 8.91
C GLY A 568 -3.92 -27.76 9.47
N PHE A 569 -5.19 -28.11 9.68
CA PHE A 569 -5.58 -29.43 10.18
C PHE A 569 -5.41 -30.54 9.14
N ILE A 570 -5.78 -30.29 7.88
CA ILE A 570 -5.57 -31.28 6.81
C ILE A 570 -4.06 -31.49 6.58
N GLY A 571 -3.27 -30.42 6.52
CA GLY A 571 -1.82 -30.49 6.37
C GLY A 571 -1.14 -31.25 7.52
N SER A 572 -1.44 -30.90 8.77
CA SER A 572 -0.89 -31.62 9.92
C SER A 572 -1.33 -33.09 9.97
N ALA A 573 -2.59 -33.39 9.66
CA ALA A 573 -3.08 -34.77 9.56
C ALA A 573 -2.33 -35.56 8.48
N THR A 574 -2.09 -34.99 7.30
CA THR A 574 -1.31 -35.66 6.24
C THR A 574 0.11 -35.97 6.68
N SER A 575 0.77 -35.06 7.41
CA SER A 575 2.10 -35.30 7.98
C SER A 575 2.10 -36.41 9.03
N MET A 576 1.06 -36.48 9.88
CA MET A 576 0.94 -37.56 10.89
C MET A 576 0.65 -38.93 10.24
N LEU A 577 -0.16 -38.96 9.17
CA LEU A 577 -0.52 -40.19 8.46
C LEU A 577 0.69 -40.89 7.81
N PHE A 578 1.81 -40.19 7.59
CA PHE A 578 3.05 -40.79 7.09
C PHE A 578 3.57 -41.95 7.95
N VAL A 579 3.22 -42.01 9.24
CA VAL A 579 3.59 -43.13 10.11
C VAL A 579 3.08 -44.48 9.60
N PHE A 580 1.94 -44.49 8.90
CA PHE A 580 1.29 -45.70 8.38
C PHE A 580 1.73 -46.07 6.95
N ILE A 581 2.52 -45.24 6.27
CA ILE A 581 2.86 -45.46 4.86
C ILE A 581 3.98 -46.47 4.72
N ALA A 582 3.65 -47.73 4.47
CA ALA A 582 4.61 -48.80 4.21
C ALA A 582 5.13 -48.79 2.74
N PRO A 583 6.28 -49.42 2.43
CA PRO A 583 6.84 -49.46 1.08
C PRO A 583 5.89 -49.96 -0.03
N PRO A 584 5.01 -50.96 0.20
CA PRO A 584 4.05 -51.39 -0.82
C PRO A 584 3.05 -50.31 -1.25
N VAL A 585 2.78 -49.32 -0.39
CA VAL A 585 1.82 -48.24 -0.62
C VAL A 585 2.52 -46.89 -0.81
N PHE A 586 3.76 -46.87 -1.32
CA PHE A 586 4.56 -45.66 -1.49
C PHE A 586 3.87 -44.55 -2.34
N VAL A 587 3.01 -44.93 -3.29
CA VAL A 587 2.21 -43.99 -4.10
C VAL A 587 1.22 -43.20 -3.24
N LEU A 588 0.66 -43.80 -2.19
CA LEU A 588 -0.17 -43.08 -1.22
C LEU A 588 0.65 -42.04 -0.47
N GLY A 589 1.93 -42.33 -0.20
CA GLY A 589 2.88 -41.36 0.33
C GLY A 589 3.04 -40.14 -0.59
N ALA A 590 3.14 -40.34 -1.90
CA ALA A 590 3.19 -39.23 -2.86
C ALA A 590 1.91 -38.38 -2.84
N LEU A 591 0.74 -39.01 -2.76
CA LEU A 591 -0.54 -38.30 -2.62
C LEU A 591 -0.58 -37.45 -1.34
N LEU A 592 -0.09 -37.99 -0.20
CA LEU A 592 -0.01 -37.23 1.05
C LEU A 592 0.93 -36.02 0.94
N VAL A 593 2.06 -36.13 0.21
CA VAL A 593 2.93 -34.97 -0.07
C VAL A 593 2.19 -33.90 -0.88
N VAL A 594 1.48 -34.30 -1.94
CA VAL A 594 0.70 -33.37 -2.76
C VAL A 594 -0.31 -32.60 -1.90
N ILE A 595 -1.06 -33.29 -1.04
CA ILE A 595 -2.04 -32.66 -0.15
C ILE A 595 -1.33 -31.77 0.90
N GLY A 596 -0.28 -32.26 1.55
CA GLY A 596 0.43 -31.53 2.61
C GLY A 596 1.09 -30.25 2.11
N VAL A 597 1.79 -30.31 0.97
CA VAL A 597 2.43 -29.14 0.32
C VAL A 597 1.38 -28.14 -0.16
N THR A 598 0.27 -28.63 -0.73
CA THR A 598 -0.86 -27.77 -1.12
C THR A 598 -1.43 -27.03 0.08
N CYS A 599 -1.69 -27.74 1.19
CA CYS A 599 -2.20 -27.14 2.42
C CYS A 599 -1.24 -26.11 3.01
N LEU A 600 0.06 -26.40 3.01
CA LEU A 600 1.10 -25.48 3.47
C LEU A 600 1.09 -24.19 2.66
N GLY A 601 1.08 -24.29 1.32
CA GLY A 601 1.05 -23.13 0.44
C GLY A 601 -0.21 -22.29 0.62
N SER A 602 -1.37 -22.95 0.63
CA SER A 602 -2.66 -22.28 0.79
C SER A 602 -2.79 -21.60 2.14
N SER A 603 -2.29 -22.21 3.21
CA SER A 603 -2.38 -21.60 4.53
C SER A 603 -1.49 -20.38 4.72
N PHE A 604 -0.29 -20.33 4.15
CA PHE A 604 0.56 -19.14 4.21
C PHE A 604 -0.07 -17.93 3.51
N VAL A 605 -0.77 -18.14 2.38
CA VAL A 605 -1.46 -17.06 1.68
C VAL A 605 -2.62 -16.52 2.52
N VAL A 606 -3.41 -17.40 3.12
CA VAL A 606 -4.51 -16.99 4.02
C VAL A 606 -3.97 -16.35 5.31
N LEU A 607 -2.83 -16.81 5.83
CA LEU A 607 -2.18 -16.20 6.99
C LEU A 607 -1.75 -14.76 6.70
N ASN A 608 -1.15 -14.54 5.53
CA ASN A 608 -0.68 -13.22 5.11
C ASN A 608 -1.83 -12.22 4.90
N SER A 609 -3.04 -12.68 4.54
CA SER A 609 -4.20 -11.80 4.40
C SER A 609 -4.75 -11.27 5.73
N PHE A 610 -4.38 -11.85 6.88
CA PHE A 610 -4.68 -11.29 8.20
C PHE A 610 -3.84 -10.07 8.54
N LEU A 611 -2.62 -9.94 7.98
CA LEU A 611 -1.67 -8.91 8.40
C LEU A 611 -2.20 -7.47 8.22
N PRO A 612 -2.80 -7.09 7.08
CA PRO A 612 -3.39 -5.75 6.93
C PRO A 612 -4.53 -5.47 7.92
N VAL A 613 -5.34 -6.50 8.26
CA VAL A 613 -6.47 -6.36 9.18
C VAL A 613 -6.01 -6.22 10.63
N LEU A 614 -4.97 -6.95 11.03
CA LEU A 614 -4.38 -6.84 12.37
C LEU A 614 -3.76 -5.46 12.58
N VAL A 615 -3.06 -4.95 11.57
CA VAL A 615 -2.44 -3.62 11.59
C VAL A 615 -3.51 -2.55 11.65
N ALA A 616 -4.52 -2.58 10.77
CA ALA A 616 -5.56 -1.54 10.73
C ALA A 616 -6.36 -1.37 12.03
N ASN A 617 -6.41 -2.38 12.90
CA ASN A 617 -7.09 -2.33 14.19
C ASN A 617 -6.11 -2.32 15.39
N ASP A 618 -4.81 -2.11 15.17
CA ASP A 618 -3.82 -2.09 16.25
C ASP A 618 -3.86 -0.75 17.03
N PRO A 619 -3.94 -0.79 18.38
CA PRO A 619 -3.99 0.42 19.21
C PRO A 619 -2.83 1.39 19.01
N SER A 620 -1.65 0.90 18.58
CA SER A 620 -0.47 1.73 18.38
C SER A 620 -0.58 2.67 17.18
N ILE A 621 -1.46 2.39 16.21
CA ILE A 621 -1.71 3.27 15.08
C ILE A 621 -2.58 4.45 15.49
N GLU A 622 -3.61 4.21 16.32
CA GLU A 622 -4.43 5.28 16.92
C GLU A 622 -3.60 6.17 17.86
N ASN A 623 -2.67 5.58 18.62
CA ASN A 623 -1.76 6.32 19.48
C ASN A 623 -0.65 7.05 18.73
N ALA A 624 -0.22 6.58 17.54
CA ALA A 624 0.71 7.31 16.68
C ALA A 624 0.03 8.49 15.95
N SER A 625 -1.29 8.44 15.79
CA SER A 625 -2.11 9.58 15.36
C SER A 625 -2.49 10.54 16.50
N LYS A 626 -2.20 10.19 17.77
CA LYS A 626 -2.26 11.13 18.88
C LYS A 626 -0.88 11.83 19.00
N PRO A 627 -0.79 13.16 18.94
CA PRO A 627 0.43 13.87 19.32
C PRO A 627 0.79 13.44 20.75
N ALA A 628 2.04 13.06 20.97
CA ALA A 628 2.54 12.65 22.27
C ALA A 628 2.48 13.83 23.27
N GLU A 629 1.34 13.98 23.93
CA GLU A 629 1.22 14.70 25.20
C GLU A 629 1.17 13.63 26.30
N GLU A 630 2.34 13.29 26.86
CA GLU A 630 2.41 13.05 28.30
C GLU A 630 3.83 13.29 28.83
N LEU A 631 3.83 14.16 29.83
CA LEU A 631 4.92 14.83 30.51
C LEU A 631 5.50 13.88 31.57
N HIS A 632 6.82 13.65 31.59
CA HIS A 632 7.49 13.40 32.86
C HIS A 632 7.98 14.76 33.40
N PRO A 633 7.57 15.19 34.61
CA PRO A 633 8.11 16.38 35.24
C PRO A 633 9.56 16.11 35.68
N MET A 634 10.54 16.82 35.11
CA MET A 634 11.87 16.92 35.72
C MET A 634 11.78 17.85 36.93
N SER A 635 12.09 17.30 38.10
CA SER A 635 12.33 18.05 39.33
C SER A 635 13.58 18.93 39.18
N PRO A 636 13.58 20.17 39.68
CA PRO A 636 14.76 21.01 39.71
C PRO A 636 15.57 20.63 40.94
N ASN A 637 16.49 19.68 40.80
CA ASN A 637 17.74 19.63 41.54
C ASN A 637 18.56 18.46 41.02
N GLY A 638 19.75 18.78 40.52
CA GLY A 638 20.72 17.80 40.09
C GLY A 638 21.22 16.99 41.27
N GLU A 639 20.80 15.73 41.34
CA GLU A 639 21.50 14.67 42.05
C GLU A 639 21.10 13.33 41.43
N TYR A 640 22.06 12.64 40.82
CA TYR A 640 21.90 11.30 40.27
C TYR A 640 22.11 10.27 41.38
N ILE A 641 21.05 9.58 41.78
CA ILE A 641 21.12 8.35 42.59
C ILE A 641 20.49 7.21 41.77
N HIS A 642 21.29 6.18 41.47
CA HIS A 642 20.81 4.91 40.92
C HIS A 642 19.94 4.15 41.94
N PRO A 643 18.97 3.37 41.46
CA PRO A 643 18.99 1.94 41.80
C PRO A 643 19.00 1.01 40.57
N ARG A 644 20.07 0.20 40.50
CA ARG A 644 20.09 -1.25 40.22
C ARG A 644 18.90 -1.97 40.89
N ASP A 645 18.32 -3.10 40.50
CA ASP A 645 18.61 -4.26 39.64
C ASP A 645 17.24 -4.85 39.20
N SER A 646 17.04 -5.44 38.03
CA SER A 646 17.28 -6.88 37.75
C SER A 646 16.65 -7.18 36.37
N PHE A 647 17.23 -7.87 35.40
CA PHE A 647 18.44 -8.69 35.31
C PHE A 647 19.08 -8.46 33.92
N SER A 648 20.41 -8.38 33.95
CA SER A 648 21.37 -8.65 32.89
C SER A 648 21.14 -10.03 32.25
N ALA A 649 21.70 -10.39 31.10
CA ALA A 649 23.08 -10.26 30.64
C ALA A 649 23.10 -10.66 29.15
N SER A 650 24.05 -10.31 28.28
CA SER A 650 25.32 -9.57 28.33
C SER A 650 25.83 -9.69 26.87
N ASP A 651 26.09 -8.58 26.19
CA ASP A 651 27.41 -7.96 26.03
C ASP A 651 28.40 -8.75 25.16
N ALA A 652 28.81 -8.09 24.06
CA ALA A 652 30.20 -7.82 23.72
C ALA A 652 30.18 -6.78 22.58
N GLU A 653 30.25 -5.49 22.92
CA GLU A 653 31.44 -4.63 22.82
C GLU A 653 31.89 -4.37 21.36
N SER A 654 31.61 -3.22 20.73
CA SER A 654 32.11 -1.85 20.93
C SER A 654 33.57 -1.61 20.52
N GLY A 655 33.76 -0.77 19.50
CA GLY A 655 35.03 -0.13 19.12
C GLY A 655 34.84 0.79 17.91
N PRO A 656 35.57 1.92 17.80
CA PRO A 656 34.95 3.24 17.65
C PRO A 656 34.91 3.81 16.22
N HIS A 657 33.93 4.71 16.01
CA HIS A 657 33.87 5.65 14.90
C HIS A 657 35.05 6.63 14.89
N PRO A 658 35.38 7.17 13.69
CA PRO A 658 35.46 8.61 13.56
C PRO A 658 34.51 9.14 12.49
N ALA A 659 33.99 10.34 12.75
CA ALA A 659 33.13 11.12 11.89
C ALA A 659 33.89 11.67 10.67
N ALA A 660 33.22 11.75 9.52
CA ALA A 660 33.27 12.90 8.61
C ALA A 660 32.35 12.70 7.39
N GLU A 661 31.62 13.78 7.10
CA GLU A 661 31.18 14.27 5.80
C GLU A 661 29.91 13.75 5.13
N ALA A 662 29.05 14.75 4.90
CA ALA A 662 27.75 14.68 4.25
C ALA A 662 27.88 14.37 2.76
N GLY A 663 27.07 13.42 2.30
CA GLY A 663 26.77 13.17 0.89
C GLY A 663 25.27 13.03 0.72
N SER A 664 24.65 14.06 0.16
CA SER A 664 23.25 14.13 -0.22
C SER A 664 22.84 13.02 -1.20
N GLY A 665 21.64 12.45 -1.01
CA GLY A 665 20.87 11.84 -2.09
C GLY A 665 20.34 10.44 -1.81
N THR A 666 19.21 10.35 -1.11
CA THR A 666 17.90 10.00 -1.70
C THR A 666 16.90 9.85 -0.57
N SER A 667 15.95 10.77 -0.52
CA SER A 667 14.82 10.75 0.40
C SER A 667 13.92 9.56 0.09
N SER A 668 14.03 8.47 0.86
CA SER A 668 12.86 7.64 1.13
C SER A 668 11.85 8.51 1.88
N GLY A 669 10.66 8.70 1.31
CA GLY A 669 9.58 9.41 2.02
C GLY A 669 9.30 8.78 3.39
N PRO A 670 8.65 9.50 4.32
CA PRO A 670 8.31 8.96 5.62
C PRO A 670 7.42 7.72 5.41
N THR A 671 7.92 6.54 5.76
CA THR A 671 7.14 5.30 5.71
C THR A 671 5.95 5.42 6.64
N SER A 672 4.74 5.09 6.16
CA SER A 672 3.53 5.18 6.98
C SER A 672 3.68 4.34 8.27
N PRO A 673 3.13 4.79 9.41
CA PRO A 673 3.22 4.06 10.68
C PRO A 673 2.64 2.63 10.56
N GLU A 674 1.61 2.45 9.74
CA GLU A 674 1.02 1.15 9.40
C GLU A 674 2.02 0.21 8.71
N LEU A 675 2.81 0.71 7.75
CA LEU A 675 3.80 -0.08 7.04
C LEU A 675 4.96 -0.47 7.97
N GLN A 676 5.37 0.43 8.87
CA GLN A 676 6.38 0.13 9.88
C GLN A 676 5.90 -0.95 10.86
N LEU A 677 4.64 -0.88 11.31
CA LEU A 677 4.04 -1.88 12.19
C LEU A 677 3.88 -3.24 11.48
N SER A 678 3.36 -3.23 10.26
CA SER A 678 3.22 -4.42 9.40
C SER A 678 4.56 -5.14 9.22
N THR A 679 5.62 -4.39 8.92
CA THR A 679 6.98 -4.92 8.77
C THR A 679 7.50 -5.51 10.08
N ARG A 680 7.25 -4.85 11.22
CA ARG A 680 7.66 -5.33 12.54
C ARG A 680 6.96 -6.64 12.94
N ILE A 681 5.64 -6.71 12.73
CA ILE A 681 4.86 -7.93 13.03
C ILE A 681 5.32 -9.07 12.10
N SER A 682 5.40 -8.82 10.80
CA SER A 682 5.81 -9.84 9.82
C SER A 682 7.22 -10.38 10.08
N SER A 683 8.21 -9.50 10.27
CA SER A 683 9.60 -9.91 10.53
C SER A 683 9.75 -10.72 11.83
N LYS A 684 9.05 -10.34 12.89
CA LYS A 684 9.03 -11.10 14.14
C LYS A 684 8.38 -12.48 13.96
N GLY A 685 7.28 -12.56 13.20
CA GLY A 685 6.62 -13.82 12.89
C GLY A 685 7.50 -14.80 12.12
N VAL A 686 8.15 -14.31 11.05
CA VAL A 686 9.11 -15.10 10.26
C VAL A 686 10.30 -15.55 11.11
N GLY A 687 10.86 -14.65 11.93
CA GLY A 687 11.96 -14.99 12.83
C GLY A 687 11.60 -16.07 13.85
N LEU A 688 10.43 -15.97 14.49
CA LEU A 688 9.92 -17.01 15.40
C LEU A 688 9.68 -18.35 14.69
N GLY A 689 9.20 -18.31 13.44
CA GLY A 689 9.05 -19.49 12.59
C GLY A 689 10.37 -20.20 12.32
N TYR A 690 11.42 -19.47 11.92
CA TYR A 690 12.75 -20.05 11.72
C TYR A 690 13.38 -20.59 13.01
N CYS A 691 13.23 -19.90 14.13
CA CYS A 691 13.68 -20.40 15.42
C CYS A 691 12.99 -21.73 15.78
N ALA A 692 11.69 -21.83 15.53
CA ALA A 692 10.94 -23.07 15.73
C ALA A 692 11.39 -24.19 14.77
N ALA A 693 11.62 -23.86 13.50
CA ALA A 693 12.15 -24.80 12.51
C ALA A 693 13.52 -25.37 12.94
N VAL A 694 14.45 -24.53 13.37
CA VAL A 694 15.75 -24.99 13.88
C VAL A 694 15.59 -25.86 15.13
N LEU A 695 14.72 -25.47 16.07
CA LEU A 695 14.44 -26.26 17.27
C LEU A 695 13.91 -27.66 16.93
N VAL A 696 12.87 -27.74 16.10
CA VAL A 696 12.28 -29.03 15.70
C VAL A 696 13.23 -29.85 14.84
N GLN A 697 14.06 -29.21 14.02
CA GLN A 697 15.10 -29.89 13.24
C GLN A 697 16.15 -30.54 14.17
N ILE A 698 16.58 -29.85 15.24
CA ILE A 698 17.48 -30.42 16.26
C ILE A 698 16.80 -31.60 16.98
N LEU A 699 15.53 -31.46 17.36
CA LEU A 699 14.75 -32.55 17.97
C LEU A 699 14.62 -33.76 17.02
N SER A 700 14.42 -33.51 15.72
CA SER A 700 14.33 -34.53 14.69
C SER A 700 15.64 -35.30 14.52
N ILE A 701 16.78 -34.59 14.52
CA ILE A 701 18.11 -35.22 14.48
C ILE A 701 18.36 -36.07 15.73
N SER A 702 18.02 -35.55 16.92
CA SER A 702 18.13 -36.28 18.19
C SER A 702 17.27 -37.56 18.18
N LEU A 703 16.05 -37.48 17.66
CA LEU A 703 15.15 -38.61 17.48
C LEU A 703 15.75 -39.66 16.53
N LEU A 704 16.27 -39.24 15.36
CA LEU A 704 16.92 -40.14 14.41
C LEU A 704 18.15 -40.82 15.03
N PHE A 705 18.99 -40.09 15.74
CA PHE A 705 20.16 -40.63 16.42
C PHE A 705 19.77 -41.67 17.48
N THR A 706 18.74 -41.38 18.27
CA THR A 706 18.24 -42.31 19.31
C THR A 706 17.65 -43.57 18.68
N LEU A 707 16.79 -43.43 17.67
CA LEU A 707 16.18 -44.57 16.97
C LEU A 707 17.21 -45.39 16.18
N SER A 708 18.28 -44.78 15.67
CA SER A 708 19.35 -45.51 14.97
C SER A 708 20.05 -46.55 15.87
N LYS A 709 20.05 -46.35 17.19
CA LYS A 709 20.64 -47.30 18.17
C LYS A 709 19.69 -48.45 18.54
N THR A 710 18.43 -48.36 18.16
CA THR A 710 17.41 -49.39 18.47
C THR A 710 17.35 -50.48 17.39
N SER A 711 16.91 -51.69 17.74
CA SER A 711 16.70 -52.79 16.79
C SER A 711 15.68 -52.46 15.68
N ILE A 712 14.84 -51.45 15.90
CA ILE A 712 13.78 -51.00 14.98
C ILE A 712 14.36 -50.49 13.66
N SER A 713 15.50 -49.79 13.70
CA SER A 713 16.18 -49.28 12.49
C SER A 713 16.74 -50.38 11.59
N LYS A 714 16.92 -51.61 12.13
CA LYS A 714 17.39 -52.77 11.36
C LYS A 714 16.25 -53.51 10.65
N VAL A 715 15.01 -53.35 11.14
CA VAL A 715 13.81 -54.00 10.58
C VAL A 715 13.18 -53.16 9.48
N SER A 716 13.18 -51.83 9.61
CA SER A 716 12.68 -50.92 8.56
C SER A 716 13.50 -49.63 8.52
N GLY A 717 14.18 -49.39 7.38
CA GLY A 717 15.05 -48.22 7.19
C GLY A 717 14.29 -46.89 7.08
N THR A 718 13.02 -46.93 6.68
CA THR A 718 12.14 -45.77 6.53
C THR A 718 11.41 -45.35 7.80
N LEU A 719 11.26 -46.24 8.80
CA LEU A 719 10.46 -45.96 10.00
C LEU A 719 10.93 -44.74 10.83
N PRO A 720 12.25 -44.53 11.06
CA PRO A 720 12.71 -43.35 11.80
C PRO A 720 12.35 -42.02 11.12
N LEU A 721 12.39 -41.98 9.77
CA LEU A 721 12.00 -40.80 9.00
C LEU A 721 10.51 -40.49 9.13
N ARG A 722 9.66 -41.52 9.18
CA ARG A 722 8.21 -41.36 9.38
C ARG A 722 7.88 -40.86 10.79
N PHE A 723 8.62 -41.29 11.81
CA PHE A 723 8.47 -40.75 13.16
C PHE A 723 8.84 -39.27 13.26
N VAL A 724 9.84 -38.81 12.48
CA VAL A 724 10.14 -37.38 12.35
C VAL A 724 8.96 -36.64 11.72
N LEU A 725 8.37 -37.16 10.64
CA LEU A 725 7.18 -36.55 10.03
C LEU A 725 5.96 -36.54 10.95
N LEU A 726 5.82 -37.54 11.83
CA LEU A 726 4.83 -37.57 12.89
C LEU A 726 5.07 -36.44 13.91
N LEU A 727 6.31 -36.26 14.38
CA LEU A 727 6.68 -35.17 15.28
C LEU A 727 6.37 -33.80 14.67
N VAL A 728 6.74 -33.59 13.40
CA VAL A 728 6.45 -32.37 12.65
C VAL A 728 4.93 -32.16 12.51
N GLY A 729 4.17 -33.23 12.25
CA GLY A 729 2.71 -33.17 12.15
C GLY A 729 2.04 -32.81 13.48
N ILE A 730 2.50 -33.40 14.60
CA ILE A 730 2.02 -33.09 15.94
C ILE A 730 2.33 -31.63 16.30
N TRP A 731 3.53 -31.14 15.96
CA TRP A 731 3.89 -29.74 16.15
C TRP A 731 2.95 -28.81 15.40
N TRP A 732 2.75 -29.06 14.10
CA TRP A 732 1.88 -28.27 13.25
C TRP A 732 0.42 -28.29 13.77
N PHE A 733 -0.09 -29.45 14.19
CA PHE A 733 -1.43 -29.58 14.76
C PHE A 733 -1.58 -28.79 16.06
N SER A 734 -0.61 -28.92 16.97
CA SER A 734 -0.65 -28.31 18.31
C SER A 734 -0.68 -26.78 18.22
N PHE A 735 0.20 -26.19 17.42
CA PHE A 735 0.23 -24.75 17.24
C PHE A 735 -0.94 -24.23 16.37
N THR A 736 -1.46 -25.04 15.44
CA THR A 736 -2.74 -24.72 14.75
C THR A 736 -3.91 -24.67 15.73
N MET A 737 -3.93 -25.52 16.76
CA MET A 737 -4.92 -25.44 17.84
C MET A 737 -4.76 -24.17 18.69
N VAL A 738 -3.53 -23.75 18.97
CA VAL A 738 -3.26 -22.45 19.63
C VAL A 738 -3.80 -21.30 18.78
N THR A 739 -3.53 -21.29 17.48
CA THR A 739 -4.09 -20.31 16.53
C THR A 739 -5.62 -20.32 16.54
N ARG A 740 -6.27 -21.50 16.52
CA ARG A 740 -7.74 -21.59 16.59
C ARG A 740 -8.29 -20.86 17.82
N LYS A 741 -7.63 -21.02 18.96
CA LYS A 741 -8.05 -20.46 20.26
C LYS A 741 -7.70 -18.97 20.40
N TRP A 742 -6.58 -18.51 19.84
CA TRP A 742 -6.05 -17.16 20.09
C TRP A 742 -6.31 -16.18 18.95
N LEU A 743 -6.33 -16.64 17.68
CA LEU A 743 -6.63 -15.79 16.53
C LEU A 743 -8.14 -15.58 16.45
N ARG A 744 -8.62 -14.33 16.51
CA ARG A 744 -10.05 -14.01 16.37
C ARG A 744 -10.51 -14.16 14.92
N ALA A 745 -11.80 -14.38 14.73
CA ALA A 745 -12.39 -14.41 13.40
C ALA A 745 -12.71 -12.97 13.01
N ARG A 746 -12.13 -12.47 11.92
CA ARG A 746 -12.38 -11.14 11.38
C ARG A 746 -13.19 -11.32 10.09
N PRO A 747 -14.53 -11.22 10.13
CA PRO A 747 -15.36 -11.54 8.98
C PRO A 747 -15.20 -10.49 7.89
N GLY A 748 -15.01 -10.94 6.64
CA GLY A 748 -15.05 -10.13 5.43
C GLY A 748 -16.47 -9.70 5.04
N PRO A 749 -16.63 -8.88 3.99
CA PRO A 749 -17.94 -8.47 3.50
C PRO A 749 -18.85 -9.67 3.21
N PRO A 750 -20.16 -9.55 3.49
CA PRO A 750 -21.13 -10.61 3.22
C PRO A 750 -21.27 -10.81 1.71
N LEU A 751 -21.40 -12.08 1.28
CA LEU A 751 -21.70 -12.37 -0.11
C LEU A 751 -23.16 -11.99 -0.37
N ASN A 752 -23.39 -11.00 -1.24
CA ASN A 752 -24.73 -10.62 -1.74
C ASN A 752 -25.36 -11.80 -2.49
N THR A 753 -25.93 -12.74 -1.74
CA THR A 753 -26.71 -13.88 -2.22
C THR A 753 -28.22 -13.62 -2.05
N ALA A 754 -28.59 -12.40 -1.65
CA ALA A 754 -29.94 -12.01 -1.24
C ALA A 754 -31.02 -12.05 -2.34
N ASN A 755 -30.67 -12.24 -3.62
CA ASN A 755 -31.66 -12.23 -4.72
C ASN A 755 -31.99 -13.62 -5.32
N THR A 756 -31.71 -14.74 -4.64
CA THR A 756 -32.20 -16.05 -5.11
C THR A 756 -32.91 -16.83 -4.02
N GLY A 757 -34.22 -16.62 -3.92
CA GLY A 757 -35.16 -17.39 -3.09
C GLY A 757 -35.32 -18.84 -3.55
N GLY A 758 -34.28 -19.65 -3.38
CA GLY A 758 -34.33 -21.09 -3.56
C GLY A 758 -33.09 -21.75 -2.99
N GLN A 759 -33.18 -23.02 -2.58
CA GLN A 759 -32.04 -23.84 -2.18
C GLN A 759 -31.02 -23.99 -3.33
N VAL A 760 -30.22 -22.95 -3.58
CA VAL A 760 -29.10 -23.05 -4.51
C VAL A 760 -28.00 -23.80 -3.77
N LYS A 761 -27.73 -25.04 -4.22
CA LYS A 761 -26.71 -25.90 -3.64
C LYS A 761 -25.39 -25.13 -3.48
N ARG A 762 -24.82 -25.13 -2.27
CA ARG A 762 -23.60 -24.40 -1.86
C ARG A 762 -22.50 -24.45 -2.94
N TRP A 763 -22.28 -25.60 -3.59
CA TRP A 763 -21.27 -25.79 -4.65
C TRP A 763 -21.43 -24.88 -5.90
N ARG A 764 -22.64 -24.43 -6.26
CA ARG A 764 -22.84 -23.50 -7.39
C ARG A 764 -22.39 -22.08 -7.04
N VAL A 765 -22.59 -21.65 -5.80
CA VAL A 765 -22.06 -20.38 -5.28
C VAL A 765 -20.53 -20.44 -5.25
N TRP A 766 -19.98 -21.57 -4.81
CA TRP A 766 -18.55 -21.86 -4.87
C TRP A 766 -17.98 -21.76 -6.30
N LEU A 767 -18.60 -22.38 -7.30
CA LEU A 767 -18.13 -22.30 -8.68
C LEU A 767 -18.14 -20.88 -9.25
N ARG A 768 -19.15 -20.07 -8.89
CA ARG A 768 -19.20 -18.66 -9.32
C ARG A 768 -18.09 -17.83 -8.67
N LEU A 769 -17.76 -18.07 -7.41
CA LEU A 769 -16.67 -17.41 -6.69
C LEU A 769 -15.29 -17.80 -7.23
N VAL A 770 -15.07 -19.09 -7.51
CA VAL A 770 -13.85 -19.56 -8.18
C VAL A 770 -13.73 -18.92 -9.57
N GLY A 771 -14.84 -18.86 -10.33
CA GLY A 771 -14.89 -18.17 -11.61
C GLY A 771 -14.55 -16.67 -11.50
N PHE A 772 -15.02 -16.00 -10.45
CA PHE A 772 -14.66 -14.61 -10.14
C PHE A 772 -13.16 -14.46 -9.82
N ALA A 773 -12.58 -15.37 -9.03
CA ALA A 773 -11.15 -15.37 -8.70
C ALA A 773 -10.28 -15.51 -9.97
N TRP A 774 -10.65 -16.44 -10.88
CA TRP A 774 -9.96 -16.59 -12.18
C TRP A 774 -10.10 -15.34 -13.03
N LYS A 775 -11.30 -14.76 -13.08
CA LYS A 775 -11.55 -13.53 -13.84
C LYS A 775 -10.75 -12.35 -13.29
N SER A 776 -10.62 -12.25 -11.97
CA SER A 776 -9.83 -11.22 -11.28
C SER A 776 -8.33 -11.37 -11.52
N LEU A 777 -7.79 -12.60 -11.41
CA LEU A 777 -6.40 -12.88 -11.77
C LEU A 777 -6.13 -12.56 -13.24
N TRP A 778 -7.02 -12.99 -14.15
CA TRP A 778 -6.88 -12.74 -15.57
C TRP A 778 -6.92 -11.24 -15.91
N LYS A 779 -7.76 -10.47 -15.23
CA LYS A 779 -7.77 -8.99 -15.32
C LYS A 779 -6.41 -8.42 -14.89
N THR A 780 -5.86 -8.91 -13.80
CA THR A 780 -4.55 -8.47 -13.27
C THR A 780 -3.42 -8.81 -14.24
N VAL A 781 -3.42 -10.02 -14.81
CA VAL A 781 -2.46 -10.44 -15.85
C VAL A 781 -2.59 -9.54 -17.08
N LYS A 782 -3.80 -9.23 -17.54
CA LYS A 782 -4.03 -8.34 -18.69
C LYS A 782 -3.46 -6.93 -18.46
N ILE A 783 -3.52 -6.43 -17.22
CA ILE A 783 -2.91 -5.15 -16.82
C ILE A 783 -1.38 -5.29 -16.76
N ALA A 784 -0.87 -6.33 -16.11
CA ALA A 784 0.56 -6.57 -15.98
C ALA A 784 1.24 -6.71 -17.36
N VAL A 785 0.57 -7.30 -18.35
CA VAL A 785 1.08 -7.43 -19.72
C VAL A 785 1.30 -6.09 -20.42
N GLN A 786 0.61 -5.03 -19.98
CA GLN A 786 0.82 -3.67 -20.52
C GLN A 786 2.06 -2.99 -19.93
N LEU A 787 2.61 -3.53 -18.85
CA LEU A 787 3.76 -2.98 -18.12
C LEU A 787 5.01 -3.81 -18.45
N ARG A 788 5.84 -3.32 -19.38
CA ARG A 788 7.00 -4.06 -19.88
C ARG A 788 8.00 -4.38 -18.76
N GLU A 789 8.28 -3.43 -17.88
CA GLU A 789 9.25 -3.61 -16.78
C GLU A 789 8.76 -4.66 -15.78
N VAL A 790 7.45 -4.70 -15.51
CA VAL A 790 6.82 -5.72 -14.66
C VAL A 790 6.94 -7.10 -15.30
N LEU A 791 6.64 -7.23 -16.60
CA LEU A 791 6.74 -8.51 -17.30
C LEU A 791 8.17 -9.07 -17.32
N VAL A 792 9.16 -8.23 -17.66
CA VAL A 792 10.57 -8.66 -17.71
C VAL A 792 11.05 -9.08 -16.33
N PHE A 793 10.65 -8.34 -15.28
CA PHE A 793 10.98 -8.71 -13.92
C PHE A 793 10.27 -10.01 -13.48
N LEU A 794 8.99 -10.19 -13.78
CA LEU A 794 8.25 -11.42 -13.46
C LEU A 794 8.84 -12.62 -14.19
N ALA A 795 9.31 -12.47 -15.43
CA ALA A 795 10.02 -13.52 -16.16
C ALA A 795 11.36 -13.87 -15.48
N ALA A 796 12.13 -12.85 -15.05
CA ALA A 796 13.36 -13.07 -14.29
C ALA A 796 13.10 -13.77 -12.95
N TRP A 797 12.06 -13.33 -12.22
CA TRP A 797 11.64 -13.90 -10.95
C TRP A 797 11.12 -15.32 -11.10
N PHE A 798 10.38 -15.62 -12.17
CA PHE A 798 9.91 -16.97 -12.49
C PHE A 798 11.08 -17.94 -12.58
N LEU A 799 12.08 -17.62 -13.41
CA LEU A 799 13.29 -18.44 -13.60
C LEU A 799 14.11 -18.55 -12.30
N LEU A 800 14.28 -17.44 -11.59
CA LEU A 800 15.06 -17.40 -10.35
C LEU A 800 14.40 -18.18 -9.21
N SER A 801 13.09 -18.08 -9.06
CA SER A 801 12.33 -18.81 -8.05
C SER A 801 12.37 -20.32 -8.32
N ASP A 802 12.19 -20.74 -9.58
CA ASP A 802 12.31 -22.16 -9.97
C ASP A 802 13.73 -22.68 -9.69
N ALA A 803 14.76 -21.87 -9.99
CA ALA A 803 16.14 -22.22 -9.69
C ALA A 803 16.37 -22.41 -8.17
N MET A 804 15.87 -21.51 -7.33
CA MET A 804 15.99 -21.63 -5.87
C MET A 804 15.31 -22.89 -5.33
N ALA A 805 14.08 -23.18 -5.79
CA ALA A 805 13.34 -24.38 -5.41
C ALA A 805 14.06 -25.66 -5.87
N THR A 806 14.55 -25.66 -7.12
CA THR A 806 15.21 -26.82 -7.74
C THR A 806 16.55 -27.11 -7.10
N VAL A 807 17.37 -26.10 -6.80
CA VAL A 807 18.66 -26.29 -6.10
C VAL A 807 18.41 -26.83 -4.70
N SER A 808 17.44 -26.29 -3.96
CA SER A 808 17.11 -26.75 -2.62
C SER A 808 16.73 -28.24 -2.59
N GLY A 809 15.80 -28.65 -3.47
CA GLY A 809 15.38 -30.04 -3.58
C GLY A 809 16.47 -30.97 -4.10
N THR A 810 17.23 -30.52 -5.11
CA THR A 810 18.31 -31.32 -5.73
C THR A 810 19.48 -31.50 -4.79
N ALA A 811 19.83 -30.50 -3.98
CA ALA A 811 20.94 -30.58 -3.02
C ALA A 811 20.71 -31.67 -1.97
N ILE A 812 19.50 -31.78 -1.43
CA ILE A 812 19.12 -32.81 -0.44
C ILE A 812 19.19 -34.20 -1.07
N LEU A 813 18.64 -34.34 -2.28
CA LEU A 813 18.63 -35.61 -2.99
C LEU A 813 20.05 -36.02 -3.38
N PHE A 814 20.87 -35.09 -3.87
CA PHE A 814 22.27 -35.29 -4.20
C PHE A 814 23.10 -35.69 -2.97
N ALA A 815 22.90 -35.01 -1.83
CA ALA A 815 23.53 -35.34 -0.56
C ALA A 815 23.29 -36.81 -0.17
N ARG A 816 22.04 -37.28 -0.33
CA ARG A 816 21.66 -38.64 0.04
C ARG A 816 22.09 -39.70 -0.98
N THR A 817 21.91 -39.42 -2.26
CA THR A 817 22.03 -40.42 -3.33
C THR A 817 23.46 -40.52 -3.88
N GLU A 818 24.14 -39.40 -4.09
CA GLU A 818 25.49 -39.32 -4.69
C GLU A 818 26.57 -39.29 -3.60
N LEU A 819 26.44 -38.39 -2.62
CA LEU A 819 27.41 -38.27 -1.52
C LEU A 819 27.20 -39.31 -0.40
N LYS A 820 26.14 -40.14 -0.51
CA LYS A 820 25.78 -41.21 0.44
C LYS A 820 25.73 -40.72 1.91
N MET A 821 25.35 -39.46 2.12
CA MET A 821 25.28 -38.87 3.46
C MET A 821 24.20 -39.55 4.29
N SER A 822 24.47 -39.71 5.60
CA SER A 822 23.46 -40.16 6.55
C SER A 822 22.33 -39.13 6.66
N THR A 823 21.13 -39.57 7.03
CA THR A 823 19.96 -38.70 7.25
C THR A 823 20.24 -37.63 8.31
N THR A 824 21.08 -37.93 9.30
CA THR A 824 21.58 -36.95 10.29
C THR A 824 22.41 -35.84 9.65
N LEU A 825 23.33 -36.18 8.74
CA LEU A 825 24.16 -35.19 8.04
C LEU A 825 23.33 -34.31 7.09
N VAL A 826 22.31 -34.88 6.44
CA VAL A 826 21.37 -34.11 5.62
C VAL A 826 20.51 -33.18 6.49
N GLY A 827 20.12 -33.63 7.68
CA GLY A 827 19.44 -32.78 8.66
C GLY A 827 20.32 -31.62 9.12
N LEU A 828 21.61 -31.85 9.33
CA LEU A 828 22.59 -30.81 9.67
C LEU A 828 22.79 -29.81 8.52
N LEU A 829 22.84 -30.31 7.27
CA LEU A 829 22.90 -29.49 6.06
C LEU A 829 21.75 -28.47 5.98
N SER A 830 20.54 -28.90 6.31
CA SER A 830 19.35 -28.04 6.37
C SER A 830 19.46 -26.96 7.45
N ILE A 831 20.00 -27.28 8.64
CA ILE A 831 20.28 -26.29 9.69
C ILE A 831 21.29 -25.26 9.19
N THR A 832 22.39 -25.71 8.57
CA THR A 832 23.42 -24.82 8.01
C THR A 832 22.84 -23.86 6.98
N ALA A 833 22.01 -24.35 6.04
CA ALA A 833 21.34 -23.51 5.05
C ALA A 833 20.36 -22.50 5.68
N THR A 834 19.59 -22.91 6.70
CA THR A 834 18.59 -22.05 7.35
C THR A 834 19.24 -20.94 8.18
N LEU A 835 20.27 -21.27 8.99
CA LEU A 835 21.01 -20.28 9.80
C LEU A 835 21.74 -19.26 8.91
N SER A 836 22.39 -19.73 7.85
CA SER A 836 23.05 -18.85 6.88
C SER A 836 22.06 -18.01 6.07
N GLY A 837 20.83 -18.52 5.82
CA GLY A 837 19.71 -17.76 5.27
C GLY A 837 19.31 -16.56 6.10
N MET A 838 19.14 -16.76 7.41
CA MET A 838 18.87 -15.66 8.34
C MET A 838 20.03 -14.65 8.35
N ALA A 839 21.28 -15.13 8.43
CA ALA A 839 22.44 -14.26 8.40
C ALA A 839 22.51 -13.43 7.09
N GLY A 840 22.20 -14.06 5.95
CA GLY A 840 22.14 -13.41 4.64
C GLY A 840 21.14 -12.25 4.58
N ALA A 841 19.95 -12.42 5.13
CA ALA A 841 18.91 -11.39 5.15
C ALA A 841 19.38 -10.09 5.84
N PHE A 842 20.25 -10.19 6.85
CA PHE A 842 20.85 -9.04 7.54
C PHE A 842 22.15 -8.56 6.89
N LEU A 843 22.94 -9.48 6.32
CA LEU A 843 24.22 -9.19 5.69
C LEU A 843 24.06 -8.33 4.44
N TRP A 844 23.10 -8.65 3.56
CA TRP A 844 22.93 -7.96 2.28
C TRP A 844 22.59 -6.47 2.41
N PRO A 845 21.70 -6.03 3.32
CA PRO A 845 21.50 -4.60 3.61
C PRO A 845 22.76 -3.86 4.06
N VAL A 846 23.66 -4.52 4.80
CA VAL A 846 24.94 -3.93 5.21
C VAL A 846 25.88 -3.81 4.03
N VAL A 847 26.03 -4.87 3.23
CA VAL A 847 26.85 -4.88 2.01
C VAL A 847 26.37 -3.82 1.01
N SER A 848 25.07 -3.76 0.76
CA SER A 848 24.46 -2.80 -0.18
C SER A 848 24.69 -1.36 0.25
N ARG A 849 24.61 -1.04 1.56
CA ARG A 849 24.90 0.30 2.08
C ARG A 849 26.39 0.64 2.03
N ARG A 850 27.26 -0.31 2.42
CA ARG A 850 28.72 -0.10 2.44
C ARG A 850 29.29 0.17 1.06
N PHE A 851 28.76 -0.49 0.02
CA PHE A 851 29.22 -0.35 -1.36
C PHE A 851 28.31 0.54 -2.23
N GLY A 852 27.27 1.17 -1.67
CA GLY A 852 26.36 2.04 -2.42
C GLY A 852 25.64 1.33 -3.58
N LEU A 853 25.34 0.03 -3.44
CA LEU A 853 24.75 -0.78 -4.51
C LEU A 853 23.26 -0.48 -4.69
N LYS A 854 22.83 -0.30 -5.94
CA LYS A 854 21.41 -0.27 -6.32
C LYS A 854 20.79 -1.65 -6.15
N SER A 855 19.49 -1.71 -5.86
CA SER A 855 18.77 -2.97 -5.62
C SER A 855 18.90 -4.01 -6.74
N ASN A 856 18.85 -3.58 -8.01
CA ASN A 856 19.07 -4.46 -9.16
C ASN A 856 20.50 -5.03 -9.21
N HIS A 857 21.52 -4.25 -8.86
CA HIS A 857 22.90 -4.72 -8.76
C HIS A 857 23.09 -5.72 -7.62
N THR A 858 22.44 -5.50 -6.48
CA THR A 858 22.46 -6.45 -5.36
C THR A 858 21.83 -7.78 -5.75
N ILE A 859 20.68 -7.77 -6.46
CA ILE A 859 20.05 -8.99 -6.99
C ILE A 859 21.00 -9.73 -7.94
N MET A 860 21.63 -9.03 -8.89
CA MET A 860 22.59 -9.66 -9.81
C MET A 860 23.80 -10.26 -9.09
N LEU A 861 24.32 -9.60 -8.05
CA LEU A 861 25.44 -10.12 -7.26
C LEU A 861 25.04 -11.38 -6.48
N CYS A 862 23.82 -11.42 -5.91
CA CYS A 862 23.27 -12.63 -5.32
C CYS A 862 23.16 -13.77 -6.34
N ILE A 863 22.67 -13.50 -7.55
CA ILE A 863 22.55 -14.52 -8.61
C ILE A 863 23.93 -15.02 -9.05
N ALA A 864 24.90 -14.12 -9.24
CA ALA A 864 26.28 -14.49 -9.58
C ALA A 864 26.92 -15.37 -8.50
N LEU A 865 26.65 -15.09 -7.22
CA LEU A 865 27.08 -15.93 -6.11
C LEU A 865 26.31 -17.27 -6.08
N PHE A 866 25.04 -17.27 -6.48
CA PHE A 866 24.22 -18.49 -6.57
C PHE A 866 24.76 -19.47 -7.62
N GLU A 867 25.22 -18.93 -8.75
CA GLU A 867 25.78 -19.67 -9.89
C GLU A 867 27.01 -20.52 -9.53
N VAL A 868 27.72 -20.16 -8.45
CA VAL A 868 28.86 -20.93 -7.94
C VAL A 868 28.47 -22.38 -7.63
N ILE A 869 27.25 -22.64 -7.18
CA ILE A 869 26.80 -23.97 -6.76
C ILE A 869 26.80 -24.98 -7.91
N PRO A 870 26.03 -24.78 -9.01
CA PRO A 870 26.06 -25.73 -10.13
C PRO A 870 27.41 -25.74 -10.85
N LEU A 871 28.10 -24.60 -10.99
CA LEU A 871 29.45 -24.55 -11.58
C LEU A 871 30.43 -25.42 -10.80
N TYR A 872 30.42 -25.34 -9.47
CA TYR A 872 31.24 -26.19 -8.62
C TYR A 872 30.88 -27.66 -8.81
N GLY A 873 29.59 -28.03 -8.79
CA GLY A 873 29.14 -29.41 -9.01
C GLY A 873 29.56 -30.02 -10.36
N MET A 874 29.69 -29.18 -11.41
CA MET A 874 30.15 -29.60 -12.73
C MET A 874 31.66 -29.85 -12.82
N LEU A 875 32.48 -29.33 -11.89
CA LEU A 875 33.94 -29.53 -11.91
C LEU A 875 34.33 -31.01 -11.85
N ALA A 876 33.51 -31.87 -11.25
CA ALA A 876 33.76 -33.32 -11.20
C ALA A 876 33.70 -34.03 -12.57
N TYR A 877 33.15 -33.39 -13.62
CA TYR A 877 33.24 -33.92 -14.99
C TYR A 877 34.61 -33.69 -15.62
N ILE A 878 35.40 -32.74 -15.10
CA ILE A 878 36.75 -32.48 -15.60
C ILE A 878 37.70 -33.56 -15.06
N PRO A 879 38.44 -34.28 -15.93
CA PRO A 879 39.29 -35.40 -15.52
C PRO A 879 40.33 -35.09 -14.44
N LEU A 880 40.81 -33.84 -14.40
CA LEU A 880 41.77 -33.35 -13.40
C LEU A 880 41.18 -33.43 -11.98
N PHE A 881 40.02 -32.81 -11.76
CA PHE A 881 39.37 -32.79 -10.45
C PHE A 881 38.82 -34.17 -10.07
N LYS A 882 38.29 -34.93 -11.04
CA LYS A 882 37.82 -36.31 -10.80
C LYS A 882 38.92 -37.24 -10.28
N LYS A 883 40.16 -37.10 -10.77
CA LYS A 883 41.32 -37.87 -10.27
C LYS A 883 41.80 -37.43 -8.89
N TRP A 884 41.66 -36.15 -8.58
CA TRP A 884 42.03 -35.58 -7.28
C TRP A 884 41.13 -36.06 -6.15
N GLY A 885 39.89 -36.47 -6.43
CA GLY A 885 38.96 -36.99 -5.43
C GLY A 885 38.43 -35.94 -4.44
N VAL A 886 38.84 -34.69 -4.61
CA VAL A 886 38.40 -33.48 -3.90
C VAL A 886 38.09 -32.41 -4.93
N ILE A 887 37.18 -31.49 -4.60
CA ILE A 887 36.62 -30.46 -5.48
C ILE A 887 35.61 -31.03 -6.47
N GLY A 888 34.44 -30.40 -6.50
CA GLY A 888 33.36 -30.74 -7.42
C GLY A 888 32.25 -31.56 -6.82
N LEU A 889 31.96 -31.40 -5.52
CA LEU A 889 30.97 -32.20 -4.79
C LEU A 889 31.29 -33.69 -4.89
N GLN A 890 32.55 -34.05 -4.63
CA GLN A 890 33.00 -35.44 -4.57
C GLN A 890 33.03 -35.97 -3.13
N GLN A 891 33.24 -35.07 -2.16
CA GLN A 891 33.27 -35.40 -0.74
C GLN A 891 32.08 -34.81 0.03
N PRO A 892 31.55 -35.50 1.06
CA PRO A 892 30.42 -35.03 1.85
C PRO A 892 30.60 -33.66 2.53
N TRP A 893 31.84 -33.28 2.89
CA TRP A 893 32.09 -32.00 3.57
C TRP A 893 31.97 -30.79 2.63
N GLU A 894 32.19 -30.97 1.32
CA GLU A 894 32.19 -29.90 0.31
C GLU A 894 30.81 -29.22 0.17
N ILE A 895 29.74 -29.94 0.51
CA ILE A 895 28.37 -29.43 0.38
C ILE A 895 28.00 -28.43 1.49
N PHE A 896 28.67 -28.45 2.65
CA PHE A 896 28.36 -27.55 3.76
C PHE A 896 28.73 -26.08 3.46
N PRO A 897 29.93 -25.76 2.95
CA PRO A 897 30.23 -24.41 2.47
C PRO A 897 29.25 -23.93 1.39
N LEU A 898 28.87 -24.79 0.45
CA LEU A 898 27.88 -24.45 -0.58
C LEU A 898 26.48 -24.20 0.00
N ALA A 899 26.10 -24.90 1.07
CA ALA A 899 24.86 -24.63 1.78
C ALA A 899 24.87 -23.27 2.50
N ILE A 900 26.03 -22.83 3.01
CA ILE A 900 26.19 -21.47 3.55
C ILE A 900 25.99 -20.42 2.44
N VAL A 901 26.63 -20.63 1.29
CA VAL A 901 26.46 -19.77 0.12
C VAL A 901 24.99 -19.72 -0.31
N HIS A 902 24.34 -20.88 -0.44
CA HIS A 902 22.93 -21.00 -0.78
C HIS A 902 22.02 -20.23 0.19
N GLY A 903 22.23 -20.40 1.50
CA GLY A 903 21.45 -19.71 2.51
C GLY A 903 21.64 -18.19 2.41
N VAL A 904 22.88 -17.71 2.45
CA VAL A 904 23.19 -16.27 2.38
C VAL A 904 22.55 -15.60 1.15
N VAL A 905 22.65 -16.26 -0.01
CA VAL A 905 22.04 -15.81 -1.26
C VAL A 905 20.51 -15.80 -1.17
N SER A 906 19.90 -16.88 -0.69
CA SER A 906 18.44 -17.01 -0.59
C SER A 906 17.82 -15.94 0.30
N GLY A 907 18.47 -15.60 1.42
CA GLY A 907 18.06 -14.50 2.30
C GLY A 907 18.09 -13.13 1.61
N GLY A 908 19.10 -12.89 0.78
CA GLY A 908 19.23 -11.66 -0.02
C GLY A 908 18.20 -11.57 -1.14
N LEU A 909 18.08 -12.63 -1.95
CA LEU A 909 17.17 -12.68 -3.09
C LEU A 909 15.71 -12.52 -2.67
N SER A 910 15.29 -13.21 -1.61
CA SER A 910 13.91 -13.14 -1.11
C SER A 910 13.52 -11.75 -0.61
N SER A 911 14.45 -10.97 -0.05
CA SER A 911 14.19 -9.60 0.42
C SER A 911 14.26 -8.57 -0.71
N TYR A 912 15.34 -8.58 -1.50
CA TYR A 912 15.56 -7.56 -2.53
C TYR A 912 14.62 -7.71 -3.72
N CYS A 913 14.27 -8.94 -4.15
CA CYS A 913 13.33 -9.14 -5.25
C CYS A 913 11.92 -8.62 -4.89
N ARG A 914 11.47 -8.85 -3.65
CA ARG A 914 10.18 -8.36 -3.16
C ARG A 914 10.13 -6.84 -3.11
N SER A 915 11.15 -6.20 -2.53
CA SER A 915 11.24 -4.74 -2.45
C SER A 915 11.40 -4.09 -3.82
N PHE A 916 12.17 -4.70 -4.72
CA PHE A 916 12.34 -4.20 -6.09
C PHE A 916 11.05 -4.33 -6.91
N PHE A 917 10.32 -5.43 -6.77
CA PHE A 917 9.01 -5.60 -7.38
C PHE A 917 8.02 -4.55 -6.90
N GLY A 918 8.01 -4.25 -5.60
CA GLY A 918 7.14 -3.22 -5.01
C GLY A 918 7.28 -1.84 -5.65
N LEU A 919 8.44 -1.51 -6.22
CA LEU A 919 8.66 -0.24 -6.94
C LEU A 919 8.00 -0.21 -8.33
N LEU A 920 7.67 -1.37 -8.90
CA LEU A 920 7.09 -1.53 -10.25
C LEU A 920 5.56 -1.60 -10.22
N ILE A 921 4.98 -1.75 -9.04
CA ILE A 921 3.54 -1.95 -8.87
C ILE A 921 2.79 -0.62 -9.10
N PRO A 922 1.69 -0.62 -9.88
CA PRO A 922 0.83 0.54 -9.99
C PRO A 922 0.12 0.81 -8.66
N PRO A 923 0.13 2.07 -8.16
CA PRO A 923 -0.48 2.42 -6.89
C PRO A 923 -1.99 2.09 -6.88
N GLY A 924 -2.48 1.54 -5.77
CA GLY A 924 -3.86 1.11 -5.61
C GLY A 924 -4.17 -0.31 -6.14
N SER A 925 -3.16 -1.04 -6.64
CA SER A 925 -3.29 -2.43 -7.10
C SER A 925 -2.27 -3.38 -6.45
N GLU A 926 -1.72 -3.01 -5.28
CA GLU A 926 -0.62 -3.71 -4.62
C GLU A 926 -0.96 -5.15 -4.29
N ALA A 927 -2.13 -5.39 -3.70
CA ALA A 927 -2.57 -6.73 -3.34
C ALA A 927 -2.66 -7.67 -4.57
N ALA A 928 -3.19 -7.17 -5.68
CA ALA A 928 -3.35 -7.95 -6.91
C ALA A 928 -1.99 -8.29 -7.55
N PHE A 929 -1.06 -7.32 -7.60
CA PHE A 929 0.27 -7.54 -8.16
C PHE A 929 1.14 -8.42 -7.26
N TYR A 930 1.04 -8.30 -5.93
CA TYR A 930 1.72 -9.23 -5.01
C TYR A 930 1.12 -10.63 -5.05
N ALA A 931 -0.18 -10.77 -5.29
CA ALA A 931 -0.79 -12.07 -5.56
C ALA A 931 -0.26 -12.68 -6.86
N LEU A 932 -0.09 -11.86 -7.92
CA LEU A 932 0.54 -12.30 -9.17
C LEU A 932 2.02 -12.70 -8.96
N TYR A 933 2.77 -11.95 -8.17
CA TYR A 933 4.15 -12.29 -7.79
C TYR A 933 4.22 -13.63 -7.05
N ALA A 934 3.34 -13.85 -6.07
CA ALA A 934 3.26 -15.10 -5.33
C ALA A 934 2.80 -16.28 -6.21
N ALA A 935 1.86 -16.05 -7.14
CA ALA A 935 1.44 -17.04 -8.11
C ALA A 935 2.58 -17.41 -9.08
N THR A 936 3.39 -16.43 -9.48
CA THR A 936 4.58 -16.63 -10.34
C THR A 936 5.66 -17.41 -9.59
N ASP A 937 5.89 -17.11 -8.31
CA ASP A 937 6.81 -17.83 -7.42
C ASP A 937 6.44 -19.32 -7.29
N LYS A 938 5.18 -19.61 -6.95
CA LYS A 938 4.75 -21.00 -6.78
C LYS A 938 4.54 -21.72 -8.11
N GLY A 939 4.08 -21.04 -9.14
CA GLY A 939 3.85 -21.63 -10.46
C GLY A 939 5.14 -22.03 -11.18
N SER A 940 6.24 -21.30 -10.97
CA SER A 940 7.51 -21.61 -11.64
C SER A 940 8.18 -22.87 -11.11
N SER A 941 8.08 -23.09 -9.80
CA SER A 941 8.70 -24.19 -9.04
C SER A 941 8.21 -25.61 -9.43
N VAL A 942 7.38 -25.72 -10.46
CA VAL A 942 6.94 -26.99 -11.08
C VAL A 942 7.96 -27.51 -12.09
N ILE A 943 8.59 -26.61 -12.85
CA ILE A 943 9.34 -26.96 -14.05
C ILE A 943 10.69 -27.60 -13.70
N GLY A 944 11.45 -26.99 -12.79
CA GLY A 944 12.80 -27.42 -12.53
C GLY A 944 12.93 -28.81 -11.92
N PRO A 945 12.16 -29.20 -10.88
CA PRO A 945 12.16 -30.57 -10.37
C PRO A 945 11.72 -31.59 -11.44
N ALA A 946 10.77 -31.25 -12.32
CA ALA A 946 10.35 -32.13 -13.41
C ALA A 946 11.48 -32.35 -14.42
N ILE A 947 12.18 -31.31 -14.85
CA ILE A 947 13.28 -31.43 -15.82
C ILE A 947 14.47 -32.17 -15.20
N VAL A 948 14.82 -31.87 -13.95
CA VAL A 948 15.87 -32.61 -13.23
C VAL A 948 15.49 -34.08 -13.07
N GLY A 949 14.24 -34.40 -12.75
CA GLY A 949 13.73 -35.77 -12.72
C GLY A 949 13.87 -36.49 -14.07
N MET A 950 13.51 -35.83 -15.18
CA MET A 950 13.69 -36.39 -16.52
C MET A 950 15.17 -36.64 -16.87
N LEU A 951 16.06 -35.73 -16.48
CA LEU A 951 17.50 -35.91 -16.67
C LEU A 951 18.05 -37.07 -15.84
N ILE A 952 17.55 -37.27 -14.61
CA ILE A 952 17.91 -38.41 -13.77
C ILE A 952 17.42 -39.73 -14.40
N ASP A 953 16.21 -39.76 -14.96
CA ASP A 953 15.71 -40.96 -15.66
C ASP A 953 16.54 -41.30 -16.89
N ALA A 954 16.98 -40.27 -17.64
CA ALA A 954 17.79 -40.44 -18.84
C ALA A 954 19.25 -40.86 -18.53
N THR A 955 19.88 -40.21 -17.55
CA THR A 955 21.33 -40.35 -17.28
C THR A 955 21.65 -41.27 -16.11
N GLY A 956 20.73 -41.47 -15.18
CA GLY A 956 20.91 -42.23 -13.95
C GLY A 956 21.63 -41.49 -12.83
N GLN A 957 22.09 -40.26 -13.06
CA GLN A 957 22.88 -39.49 -12.10
C GLN A 957 22.19 -38.18 -11.76
N VAL A 958 22.12 -37.84 -10.48
CA VAL A 958 21.55 -36.57 -10.00
C VAL A 958 22.43 -35.39 -10.41
N ARG A 959 23.74 -35.64 -10.57
CA ARG A 959 24.73 -34.65 -11.02
C ARG A 959 24.40 -34.03 -12.38
N SER A 960 23.73 -34.76 -13.27
CA SER A 960 23.33 -34.25 -14.60
C SER A 960 22.42 -33.02 -14.52
N GLY A 961 21.65 -32.88 -13.42
CA GLY A 961 20.80 -31.73 -13.17
C GLY A 961 21.54 -30.39 -13.14
N PHE A 962 22.84 -30.36 -12.79
CA PHE A 962 23.61 -29.12 -12.76
C PHE A 962 23.74 -28.45 -14.13
N PHE A 963 23.71 -29.22 -15.23
CA PHE A 963 23.73 -28.67 -16.59
C PHE A 963 22.46 -27.92 -16.96
N PHE A 964 21.33 -28.24 -16.31
CA PHE A 964 20.08 -27.51 -16.46
C PHE A 964 19.98 -26.36 -15.45
N ILE A 965 20.42 -26.58 -14.21
CA ILE A 965 20.35 -25.58 -13.14
C ILE A 965 21.26 -24.37 -13.43
N ALA A 966 22.47 -24.57 -13.97
CA ALA A 966 23.39 -23.47 -14.31
C ALA A 966 22.76 -22.42 -15.26
N PRO A 967 22.28 -22.79 -16.47
CA PRO A 967 21.63 -21.81 -17.34
C PRO A 967 20.33 -21.24 -16.73
N LEU A 968 19.61 -22.02 -15.91
CA LEU A 968 18.41 -21.56 -15.21
C LEU A 968 18.72 -20.42 -14.20
N ILE A 969 19.84 -20.49 -13.49
CA ILE A 969 20.30 -19.44 -12.55
C ILE A 969 20.92 -18.25 -13.30
N LEU A 970 21.66 -18.49 -14.38
CA LEU A 970 22.35 -17.44 -15.15
C LEU A 970 21.39 -16.57 -15.97
N MET A 971 20.34 -17.14 -16.57
CA MET A 971 19.40 -16.45 -17.47
C MET A 971 18.66 -15.24 -16.84
N PRO A 972 18.29 -15.24 -15.54
CA PRO A 972 17.76 -14.06 -14.85
C PRO A 972 18.65 -12.80 -14.89
N ILE A 973 19.99 -12.92 -14.95
CA ILE A 973 20.91 -11.77 -14.88
C ILE A 973 20.64 -10.73 -15.98
N PRO A 974 20.65 -11.08 -17.29
CA PRO A 974 20.36 -10.11 -18.34
C PRO A 974 18.95 -9.53 -18.21
N LEU A 975 17.97 -10.30 -17.76
CA LEU A 975 16.60 -9.81 -17.56
C LEU A 975 16.52 -8.77 -16.45
N VAL A 976 17.12 -9.03 -15.27
CA VAL A 976 17.16 -8.06 -14.15
C VAL A 976 17.97 -6.81 -14.55
N TRP A 977 19.04 -6.97 -15.33
CA TRP A 977 19.81 -5.84 -15.84
C TRP A 977 19.02 -4.94 -16.78
N MET A 978 18.15 -5.53 -17.61
CA MET A 978 17.27 -4.80 -18.52
C MET A 978 16.16 -4.02 -17.79
N VAL A 979 15.80 -4.38 -16.56
CA VAL A 979 14.72 -3.72 -15.82
C VAL A 979 15.18 -2.38 -15.26
N ASN A 980 14.50 -1.32 -15.68
CA ASN A 980 14.72 0.02 -15.16
C ASN A 980 13.64 0.38 -14.14
N ALA A 981 14.00 0.33 -12.85
CA ALA A 981 13.07 0.60 -11.74
C ALA A 981 12.39 1.98 -11.83
N GLU A 982 13.11 3.01 -12.27
CA GLU A 982 12.54 4.37 -12.38
C GLU A 982 11.54 4.46 -13.53
N LYS A 983 11.82 3.79 -14.66
CA LYS A 983 10.89 3.69 -15.78
C LYS A 983 9.65 2.89 -15.39
N GLY A 984 9.83 1.75 -14.71
CA GLY A 984 8.74 0.90 -14.26
C GLY A 984 7.81 1.61 -13.28
N ARG A 985 8.37 2.39 -12.35
CA ARG A 985 7.59 3.23 -11.43
C ARG A 985 6.71 4.24 -12.17
N ARG A 986 7.24 4.90 -13.20
CA ARG A 986 6.48 5.86 -14.02
C ARG A 986 5.37 5.19 -14.84
N GLU A 987 5.66 4.03 -15.42
CA GLU A 987 4.66 3.21 -16.13
C GLU A 987 3.55 2.74 -15.18
N GLY A 988 3.89 2.34 -13.95
CA GLY A 988 2.93 1.97 -12.91
C GLY A 988 1.99 3.12 -12.53
N VAL A 989 2.52 4.32 -12.25
CA VAL A 989 1.70 5.51 -11.95
C VAL A 989 0.81 5.88 -13.14
N ALA A 990 1.33 5.85 -14.38
CA ALA A 990 0.54 6.14 -15.57
C ALA A 990 -0.58 5.11 -15.81
N MET A 991 -0.35 3.84 -15.47
CA MET A 991 -1.36 2.79 -15.59
C MET A 991 -2.46 2.94 -14.53
N ALA A 992 -2.12 3.31 -13.29
CA ALA A 992 -3.12 3.59 -12.25
C ALA A 992 -4.10 4.69 -12.71
N GLN A 993 -3.59 5.79 -13.28
CA GLN A 993 -4.41 6.86 -13.85
C GLN A 993 -5.30 6.40 -15.02
N ARG A 994 -4.87 5.41 -15.81
CA ARG A 994 -5.69 4.83 -16.89
C ARG A 994 -6.77 3.89 -16.37
N LEU A 995 -6.48 3.14 -15.30
CA LEU A 995 -7.45 2.28 -14.65
C LEU A 995 -8.56 3.09 -13.99
N GLU A 996 -8.22 4.20 -13.34
CA GLU A 996 -9.19 5.17 -12.83
C GLU A 996 -10.11 5.67 -13.96
N LYS A 997 -9.54 6.17 -15.06
CA LYS A 997 -10.30 6.65 -16.24
C LYS A 997 -11.11 5.54 -16.94
N GLY A 998 -10.57 4.33 -17.02
CA GLY A 998 -11.26 3.18 -17.62
C GLY A 998 -12.44 2.71 -16.79
N HIS A 999 -12.32 2.73 -15.45
CA HIS A 999 -13.44 2.47 -14.55
C HIS A 999 -14.55 3.51 -14.70
N GLU A 1000 -14.18 4.78 -14.91
CA GLU A 1000 -15.13 5.84 -15.23
C GLU A 1000 -15.83 5.63 -16.59
N THR A 1001 -15.17 4.99 -17.57
CA THR A 1001 -15.71 4.75 -18.92
C THR A 1001 -16.57 3.48 -19.00
N GLU A 1002 -16.14 2.35 -18.42
CA GLU A 1002 -16.95 1.11 -18.34
C GLU A 1002 -18.25 1.34 -17.55
N MET A 1003 -18.18 2.14 -16.48
CA MET A 1003 -19.35 2.56 -15.71
C MET A 1003 -20.22 3.56 -16.48
N SER A 1004 -19.73 4.16 -17.56
CA SER A 1004 -20.53 4.97 -18.47
C SER A 1004 -21.25 4.12 -19.52
N GLU A 1005 -20.58 3.12 -20.12
CA GLU A 1005 -21.15 2.23 -21.15
C GLU A 1005 -22.20 1.25 -20.57
N GLN A 1006 -21.96 0.68 -19.38
CA GLN A 1006 -22.92 -0.24 -18.75
C GLN A 1006 -24.26 0.44 -18.42
N THR A 1007 -24.23 1.73 -18.10
CA THR A 1007 -25.44 2.49 -17.81
C THR A 1007 -26.16 2.93 -19.11
N GLU A 1008 -25.46 3.03 -20.25
CA GLU A 1008 -26.05 3.25 -21.58
C GLU A 1008 -26.74 1.97 -22.12
N GLU A 1009 -26.12 0.81 -21.89
CA GLU A 1009 -26.67 -0.50 -22.27
C GLU A 1009 -27.89 -0.87 -21.41
N ALA A 1010 -27.89 -0.51 -20.11
CA ALA A 1010 -29.04 -0.69 -19.22
C ALA A 1010 -30.23 0.22 -19.59
N GLU A 1011 -29.99 1.47 -19.98
CA GLU A 1011 -31.02 2.38 -20.50
C GLU A 1011 -31.59 1.91 -21.85
N GLY A 1012 -30.75 1.32 -22.72
CA GLY A 1012 -31.17 0.75 -24.01
C GLY A 1012 -32.02 -0.53 -23.91
N LEU A 1013 -31.83 -1.34 -22.86
CA LEU A 1013 -32.65 -2.53 -22.59
C LEU A 1013 -34.03 -2.16 -22.03
N LEU A 1014 -34.09 -1.16 -21.15
CA LEU A 1014 -35.36 -0.62 -20.63
C LEU A 1014 -36.21 0.04 -21.72
N ALA A 1015 -35.58 0.64 -22.74
CA ALA A 1015 -36.26 1.21 -23.91
C ALA A 1015 -36.81 0.16 -24.90
N ARG A 1016 -36.42 -1.12 -24.80
CA ARG A 1016 -36.85 -2.21 -25.70
C ARG A 1016 -37.94 -3.13 -25.11
N GLY A 1017 -38.36 -2.93 -23.87
CA GLY A 1017 -39.48 -3.66 -23.28
C GLY A 1017 -39.25 -5.17 -23.11
N ILE A 1018 -38.06 -5.55 -22.62
CA ILE A 1018 -37.77 -6.91 -22.10
C ILE A 1018 -37.54 -6.82 -20.60
#